data_AF-A0A7D9JZ80-F1
#
_entry.id   AF-A0A7D9JZ80-F1
#
_cell.length_a   1.000
_cell.length_b   1.000
_cell.length_c   1.000
_cell.angle_alpha   90.00
_cell.angle_beta   90.00
_cell.angle_gamma   90.00
#
_symmetry.space_group_name_H-M   'P 1'
#
loop_
_entity.id
_entity.type
_entity.pdbx_description
1 polymer ?
#
loop_
_entity_poly.entity_id
_entity_poly.type
_entity_poly.pdbx_seq_one_letter_code
_entity_poly.pdbx_strand_id
1 'polypeptide(L)'
;MKSYPQLVFCVLKMRNVSEIVYVENLDSSELVEEHMSIKSENNDEDFDVESCTIDDDDLNSNTETEGNSKVNELQILYNAALILRQKVQEIPKLNLPWPPLASDLTMDNVRKVVPCELFNVLAWICGFSSEPTLNEYVPIEGKNSAKLTSIAQDLVNLASGGRNPTPKSIALAMATRQLTGSASVISWLSGLGHCMSHSFVLCHETALAQMNISNDSAIPPGFVSDVPTTLAWDNDDFSEETRSGKGTTHITGGIIIQREQSTSTLLQRRDSIPRSRSLPAPSKDINPYFLGKRKTVNLNDAMQNKEIEEEHHILPQIDAKKKDLAFCLCRHLGRSSAIPNWTGFNTRLAVNRNIPTQSKLGYLPVIDASPTELSTVNEILNRSEEIANKLDLKYMCLVFDEAIYAKIQQIRWKEERYLSRFVVRLGDFHMAMSFCGAISKLFKDAGLQDILIESEVVAAGSINGVMSGKHYNRSVRSHKVVYEALVRLLFQQYLESLTPAERDETVTLIENLAETFPSEDYLPQVMSENFGKLEMAVAMFSKSEAEKKPTFALWLNYIQMVEVLLMFLRATRENDWDLHLSAVRSMLPWFFATDRVHYARYGTAYWLEMLCIETSHPGVTDDIIKNWTCQRQTTHGFSSTACDQVMEQTYNRDSKVRGGLVGFTLNRGAVHRWIMSQADRGAITRQCLTMADNSSHT
;
A
#
# COMPACT_ATOMS: atom_id res chain seq x y z
N MET A 1 -17.91 -45.36 -17.65
CA MET A 1 -16.99 -44.46 -16.93
C MET A 1 -17.81 -43.25 -16.52
N LYS A 2 -17.97 -42.98 -15.22
CA LYS A 2 -18.52 -41.68 -14.78
C LYS A 2 -17.43 -40.64 -15.07
N SER A 3 -17.72 -39.65 -15.91
CA SER A 3 -16.87 -38.47 -16.05
C SER A 3 -16.84 -37.78 -14.69
N TYR A 4 -15.66 -37.60 -14.11
CA TYR A 4 -15.54 -36.81 -12.89
C TYR A 4 -15.70 -35.33 -13.26
N PRO A 5 -16.42 -34.52 -12.47
CA PRO A 5 -16.57 -33.10 -12.74
C PRO A 5 -15.20 -32.42 -12.87
N GLN A 6 -14.94 -31.77 -14.01
CA GLN A 6 -13.72 -30.99 -14.22
C GLN A 6 -13.89 -29.56 -13.73
N LEU A 7 -12.87 -29.03 -13.05
CA LEU A 7 -12.75 -27.61 -12.71
C LEU A 7 -12.28 -26.85 -13.93
N VAL A 8 -13.04 -25.84 -14.34
CA VAL A 8 -12.67 -24.94 -15.44
C VAL A 8 -12.32 -23.57 -14.86
N PHE A 9 -11.18 -23.03 -15.27
CA PHE A 9 -10.67 -21.71 -14.87
C PHE A 9 -10.72 -20.78 -16.07
N CYS A 10 -11.60 -19.77 -16.03
CA CYS A 10 -11.72 -18.76 -17.06
C CYS A 10 -10.93 -17.50 -16.68
N VAL A 11 -9.89 -17.21 -17.46
CA VAL A 11 -9.09 -15.99 -17.36
C VAL A 11 -9.65 -14.95 -18.32
N LEU A 12 -10.30 -13.91 -17.78
CA LEU A 12 -10.84 -12.82 -18.60
C LEU A 12 -9.71 -11.93 -19.15
N LYS A 13 -9.83 -11.48 -20.40
CA LYS A 13 -8.81 -10.64 -21.09
C LYS A 13 -8.59 -9.26 -20.44
N MET A 14 -9.44 -8.84 -19.50
CA MET A 14 -9.31 -7.55 -18.82
C MET A 14 -8.44 -7.68 -17.56
N ARG A 15 -7.37 -6.88 -17.49
CA ARG A 15 -6.34 -6.90 -16.41
C ARG A 15 -6.86 -6.79 -14.97
N ASN A 16 -8.09 -6.35 -14.75
CA ASN A 16 -8.66 -6.05 -13.42
C ASN A 16 -9.91 -6.89 -13.09
N VAL A 17 -10.23 -7.92 -13.87
CA VAL A 17 -11.40 -8.77 -13.59
C VAL A 17 -10.94 -10.09 -12.97
N SER A 18 -11.77 -10.60 -12.06
CA SER A 18 -11.48 -11.85 -11.35
C SER A 18 -11.55 -13.04 -12.30
N GLU A 19 -10.69 -14.04 -12.08
CA GLU A 19 -10.81 -15.35 -12.69
C GLU A 19 -12.13 -15.99 -12.24
N ILE A 20 -12.85 -16.61 -13.18
CA ILE A 20 -14.09 -17.32 -12.90
C ILE A 20 -13.73 -18.80 -12.84
N VAL A 21 -13.96 -19.44 -11.70
CA VAL A 21 -13.90 -20.90 -11.58
C VAL A 21 -15.31 -21.43 -11.81
N TYR A 22 -15.50 -22.57 -12.46
CA TYR A 22 -16.78 -23.28 -12.46
C TYR A 22 -16.56 -24.77 -12.69
N VAL A 23 -17.63 -25.56 -12.53
CA VAL A 23 -17.63 -27.00 -12.78
C VAL A 23 -18.31 -27.27 -14.10
N GLU A 24 -17.74 -28.15 -14.94
CA GLU A 24 -18.11 -28.45 -16.34
C GLU A 24 -19.63 -28.64 -16.62
N ASN A 25 -20.44 -29.00 -15.61
CA ASN A 25 -21.89 -29.11 -15.74
C ASN A 25 -22.63 -27.75 -15.87
N LEU A 26 -21.91 -26.63 -15.84
CA LEU A 26 -22.42 -25.27 -16.07
C LEU A 26 -22.01 -24.82 -17.48
N ASP A 27 -22.99 -24.50 -18.33
CA ASP A 27 -22.75 -24.17 -19.74
C ASP A 27 -21.86 -22.93 -19.88
N SER A 28 -20.65 -23.15 -20.40
CA SER A 28 -19.62 -22.12 -20.62
C SER A 28 -20.06 -21.01 -21.58
N SER A 29 -21.06 -21.27 -22.43
CA SER A 29 -21.52 -20.34 -23.45
C SER A 29 -22.35 -19.18 -22.89
N GLU A 30 -23.15 -19.40 -21.84
CA GLU A 30 -23.97 -18.35 -21.21
C GLU A 30 -23.12 -17.30 -20.46
N LEU A 31 -22.02 -17.70 -19.81
CA LEU A 31 -21.18 -16.81 -18.98
C LEU A 31 -20.29 -15.86 -19.78
N VAL A 32 -19.92 -16.23 -21.01
CA VAL A 32 -19.01 -15.43 -21.86
C VAL A 32 -19.79 -14.37 -22.65
N GLU A 33 -21.02 -14.67 -23.09
CA GLU A 33 -21.86 -13.74 -23.86
C GLU A 33 -22.43 -12.61 -22.99
N GLU A 34 -22.75 -12.89 -21.72
CA GLU A 34 -23.25 -11.88 -20.78
C GLU A 34 -22.17 -10.82 -20.42
N HIS A 35 -20.88 -11.16 -20.57
CA HIS A 35 -19.74 -10.25 -20.33
C HIS A 35 -19.25 -9.52 -21.59
N MET A 36 -19.57 -10.01 -22.79
CA MET A 36 -19.30 -9.30 -24.05
C MET A 36 -20.34 -8.20 -24.32
N SER A 37 -21.51 -8.28 -23.69
CA SER A 37 -22.65 -7.39 -23.97
C SER A 37 -22.63 -6.05 -23.21
N ILE A 38 -21.64 -5.81 -22.33
CA ILE A 38 -21.41 -4.50 -21.69
C ILE A 38 -20.15 -3.87 -22.31
N LYS A 39 -20.22 -3.56 -23.61
CA LYS A 39 -19.31 -2.64 -24.32
C LYS A 39 -19.77 -2.46 -25.78
N SER A 40 -20.70 -1.54 -25.99
CA SER A 40 -20.85 -0.86 -27.27
C SER A 40 -21.33 0.56 -27.01
N GLU A 41 -20.41 1.41 -26.56
CA GLU A 41 -20.43 2.86 -26.76
C GLU A 41 -19.18 3.42 -26.08
N ASN A 42 -18.11 3.55 -26.86
CA ASN A 42 -17.24 4.72 -26.83
C ASN A 42 -16.34 4.68 -28.06
N ASN A 43 -16.38 5.82 -28.75
CA ASN A 43 -15.82 6.11 -30.05
C ASN A 43 -14.30 5.96 -30.08
N ASP A 44 -13.84 5.18 -31.05
CA ASP A 44 -12.49 5.31 -31.60
C ASP A 44 -12.53 6.46 -32.62
N GLU A 45 -11.94 7.61 -32.27
CA GLU A 45 -11.57 8.63 -33.25
C GLU A 45 -10.08 8.43 -33.59
N ASP A 46 -9.86 7.72 -34.69
CA ASP A 46 -8.58 7.62 -35.36
C ASP A 46 -8.20 8.98 -35.98
N PHE A 47 -6.93 9.34 -35.81
CA PHE A 47 -6.30 10.48 -36.47
C PHE A 47 -6.11 10.17 -37.96
N ASP A 48 -6.97 10.74 -38.80
CA ASP A 48 -6.73 10.79 -40.25
C ASP A 48 -5.70 11.89 -40.59
N VAL A 49 -4.66 11.46 -41.29
CA VAL A 49 -3.62 12.30 -41.88
C VAL A 49 -4.14 12.77 -43.23
N GLU A 50 -4.69 13.98 -43.30
CA GLU A 50 -4.99 14.62 -44.58
C GLU A 50 -3.72 15.19 -45.22
N SER A 51 -3.36 14.58 -46.35
CA SER A 51 -2.43 15.13 -47.33
C SER A 51 -3.08 16.28 -48.09
N CYS A 52 -2.61 17.52 -47.91
CA CYS A 52 -2.98 18.62 -48.79
C CYS A 52 -2.17 18.54 -50.09
N THR A 53 -2.89 18.36 -51.20
CA THR A 53 -2.40 18.54 -52.57
C THR A 53 -2.07 20.01 -52.82
N ILE A 54 -0.94 20.24 -53.49
CA ILE A 54 -0.51 21.52 -54.03
C ILE A 54 -1.16 21.66 -55.40
N ASP A 55 -2.04 22.64 -55.58
CA ASP A 55 -2.39 23.16 -56.90
C ASP A 55 -1.61 24.47 -57.12
N ASP A 56 -0.67 24.39 -58.05
CA ASP A 56 -0.07 25.55 -58.72
C ASP A 56 -1.10 26.15 -59.67
N ASP A 57 -1.51 27.40 -59.43
CA ASP A 57 -1.73 28.42 -60.48
C ASP A 57 -2.30 29.70 -59.81
N ASP A 58 -1.45 30.71 -59.57
CA ASP A 58 -1.60 32.00 -60.25
C ASP A 58 -0.44 32.95 -59.90
N LEU A 59 0.26 33.36 -60.94
CA LEU A 59 1.35 34.34 -60.92
C LEU A 59 0.81 35.77 -61.09
N ASN A 60 1.36 36.67 -60.29
CA ASN A 60 1.42 38.14 -60.41
C ASN A 60 0.20 38.97 -59.96
N SER A 61 0.30 39.55 -58.76
CA SER A 61 0.63 40.99 -58.57
C SER A 61 0.42 41.39 -57.10
N ASN A 62 1.26 42.31 -56.58
CA ASN A 62 1.18 43.01 -55.27
C ASN A 62 2.24 42.63 -54.21
N THR A 63 3.52 42.80 -54.55
CA THR A 63 4.64 42.62 -53.61
C THR A 63 4.91 43.82 -52.67
N GLU A 64 4.20 44.94 -52.77
CA GLU A 64 4.43 46.12 -51.90
C GLU A 64 3.42 46.26 -50.75
N THR A 65 2.19 45.76 -50.88
CA THR A 65 1.14 45.89 -49.86
C THR A 65 1.22 44.84 -48.75
N GLU A 66 1.64 43.61 -49.07
CA GLU A 66 1.84 42.55 -48.08
C GLU A 66 2.99 42.84 -47.11
N GLY A 67 4.06 43.48 -47.59
CA GLY A 67 5.20 43.86 -46.76
C GLY A 67 4.80 44.86 -45.67
N ASN A 68 3.91 45.80 -46.00
CA ASN A 68 3.42 46.82 -45.06
C ASN A 68 2.40 46.24 -44.05
N SER A 69 1.56 45.28 -44.47
CA SER A 69 0.65 44.54 -43.57
C SER A 69 1.40 43.68 -42.56
N LYS A 70 2.39 42.90 -43.02
CA LYS A 70 3.24 42.05 -42.17
C LYS A 70 4.07 42.87 -41.17
N VAL A 71 4.55 44.04 -41.56
CA VAL A 71 5.26 44.98 -40.66
C VAL A 71 4.31 45.52 -39.58
N ASN A 72 3.06 45.81 -39.91
CA ASN A 72 2.06 46.30 -38.95
C ASN A 72 1.63 45.20 -37.95
N GLU A 73 1.45 43.97 -38.41
CA GLU A 73 1.16 42.80 -37.55
C GLU A 73 2.29 42.52 -36.55
N LEU A 74 3.54 42.53 -37.02
CA LEU A 74 4.71 42.35 -36.16
C LEU A 74 4.82 43.45 -35.10
N GLN A 75 4.47 44.69 -35.43
CA GLN A 75 4.44 45.79 -34.48
C GLN A 75 3.37 45.60 -33.40
N ILE A 76 2.19 45.12 -33.76
CA ILE A 76 1.11 44.80 -32.81
C ILE A 76 1.56 43.67 -31.87
N LEU A 77 2.12 42.59 -32.42
CA LEU A 77 2.64 41.47 -31.63
C LEU A 77 3.77 41.89 -30.69
N TYR A 78 4.67 42.76 -31.14
CA TYR A 78 5.73 43.30 -30.31
C TYR A 78 5.18 44.16 -29.16
N ASN A 79 4.20 45.03 -29.44
CA ASN A 79 3.54 45.83 -28.41
C ASN A 79 2.79 44.95 -27.39
N ALA A 80 2.09 43.91 -27.85
CA ALA A 80 1.45 42.93 -26.98
C ALA A 80 2.47 42.17 -26.10
N ALA A 81 3.61 41.77 -26.69
CA ALA A 81 4.71 41.15 -25.96
C ALA A 81 5.31 42.09 -24.91
N LEU A 82 5.43 43.39 -25.18
CA LEU A 82 5.89 44.38 -24.21
C LEU A 82 4.92 44.52 -23.03
N ILE A 83 3.61 44.53 -23.28
CA ILE A 83 2.57 44.55 -22.24
C ILE A 83 2.68 43.30 -21.36
N LEU A 84 2.76 42.11 -21.97
CA LEU A 84 2.92 40.85 -21.23
C LEU A 84 4.23 40.83 -20.44
N ARG A 85 5.33 41.32 -21.02
CA ARG A 85 6.62 41.41 -20.34
C ARG A 85 6.52 42.32 -19.12
N GLN A 86 5.86 43.46 -19.22
CA GLN A 86 5.62 44.36 -18.09
C GLN A 86 4.83 43.65 -17.00
N LYS A 87 3.73 42.97 -17.36
CA LYS A 87 2.91 42.20 -16.41
C LYS A 87 3.71 41.11 -15.69
N VAL A 88 4.59 40.40 -16.41
CA VAL A 88 5.48 39.40 -15.82
C VAL A 88 6.52 40.03 -14.88
N GLN A 89 7.03 41.21 -15.20
CA GLN A 89 7.97 41.95 -14.36
C GLN A 89 7.32 42.53 -13.09
N GLU A 90 6.02 42.84 -13.14
CA GLU A 90 5.23 43.33 -12.01
C GLU A 90 4.81 42.21 -11.03
N ILE A 91 4.99 40.92 -11.40
CA ILE A 91 4.70 39.80 -10.51
C ILE A 91 5.55 39.93 -9.24
N PRO A 92 4.92 39.96 -8.05
CA PRO A 92 5.66 40.03 -6.81
C PRO A 92 6.54 38.78 -6.65
N LYS A 93 7.73 38.96 -6.09
CA LYS A 93 8.56 37.82 -5.70
C LYS A 93 7.77 36.96 -4.72
N LEU A 94 7.68 35.66 -5.00
CA LEU A 94 7.07 34.72 -4.08
C LEU A 94 8.03 34.59 -2.88
N ASN A 95 7.72 35.30 -1.79
CA ASN A 95 8.51 35.25 -0.56
C ASN A 95 8.30 33.91 0.15
N LEU A 96 8.90 32.86 -0.39
CA LEU A 96 8.89 31.53 0.19
C LEU A 96 9.89 31.44 1.35
N PRO A 97 9.48 30.99 2.54
CA PRO A 97 10.42 30.62 3.60
C PRO A 97 11.41 29.56 3.09
N TRP A 98 12.67 29.65 3.51
CA TRP A 98 13.68 28.63 3.21
C TRP A 98 13.88 27.69 4.39
N PRO A 99 13.82 26.35 4.20
CA PRO A 99 13.45 25.65 2.96
C PRO A 99 11.94 25.68 2.66
N PRO A 100 11.51 25.77 1.38
CA PRO A 100 10.11 25.65 1.01
C PRO A 100 9.53 24.27 1.37
N LEU A 101 8.32 24.25 1.93
CA LEU A 101 7.57 23.03 2.25
C LEU A 101 6.44 22.80 1.26
N ALA A 102 5.83 21.62 1.30
CA ALA A 102 4.65 21.31 0.50
C ALA A 102 3.51 22.33 0.70
N SER A 103 3.33 22.84 1.93
CA SER A 103 2.36 23.90 2.24
C SER A 103 2.59 25.21 1.51
N ASP A 104 3.81 25.44 1.01
CA ASP A 104 4.17 26.66 0.27
C ASP A 104 4.10 26.45 -1.25
N LEU A 105 4.00 25.21 -1.72
CA LEU A 105 3.97 24.84 -3.13
C LEU A 105 2.54 24.44 -3.55
N THR A 106 1.55 25.27 -3.24
CA THR A 106 0.13 25.00 -3.48
C THR A 106 -0.40 25.69 -4.74
N MET A 107 -1.57 25.25 -5.24
CA MET A 107 -2.25 25.91 -6.35
C MET A 107 -2.61 27.38 -6.06
N ASP A 108 -2.83 27.75 -4.81
CA ASP A 108 -3.05 29.15 -4.43
C ASP A 108 -1.80 30.01 -4.64
N ASN A 109 -0.62 29.48 -4.32
CA ASN A 109 0.63 30.17 -4.60
C ASN A 109 0.99 30.14 -6.09
N VAL A 110 0.54 29.13 -6.84
CA VAL A 110 0.64 29.12 -8.31
C VAL A 110 -0.17 30.27 -8.92
N ARG A 111 -1.42 30.47 -8.48
CA ARG A 111 -2.29 31.57 -8.95
C ARG A 111 -1.68 32.95 -8.70
N LYS A 112 -0.92 33.12 -7.62
CA LYS A 112 -0.21 34.38 -7.32
C LYS A 112 0.94 34.68 -8.27
N VAL A 113 1.53 33.68 -8.93
CA VAL A 113 2.66 33.85 -9.84
C VAL A 113 2.29 33.71 -11.31
N VAL A 114 1.05 33.35 -11.63
CA VAL A 114 0.55 33.23 -13.01
C VAL A 114 -0.48 34.33 -13.27
N PRO A 115 -0.11 35.45 -13.94
CA PRO A 115 -1.04 36.52 -14.22
C PRO A 115 -2.11 36.07 -15.22
N CYS A 116 -3.34 36.58 -15.09
CA CYS A 116 -4.46 36.20 -15.94
C CYS A 116 -4.21 36.54 -17.40
N GLU A 117 -3.54 37.66 -17.69
CA GLU A 117 -3.23 38.08 -19.06
C GLU A 117 -2.29 37.07 -19.76
N LEU A 118 -1.29 36.56 -19.04
CA LEU A 118 -0.38 35.54 -19.58
C LEU A 118 -1.11 34.21 -19.82
N PHE A 119 -1.93 33.79 -18.85
CA PHE A 119 -2.71 32.56 -19.00
C PHE A 119 -3.68 32.64 -20.19
N ASN A 120 -4.41 33.75 -20.31
CA ASN A 120 -5.40 33.95 -21.36
C ASN A 120 -4.75 34.00 -22.74
N VAL A 121 -3.60 34.67 -22.88
CA VAL A 121 -2.86 34.66 -24.15
C VAL A 121 -2.42 33.25 -24.54
N LEU A 122 -1.90 32.46 -23.59
CA LEU A 122 -1.56 31.06 -23.87
C LEU A 122 -2.81 30.24 -24.25
N ALA A 123 -3.94 30.49 -23.58
CA ALA A 123 -5.21 29.84 -23.92
C ALA A 123 -5.69 30.18 -25.34
N TRP A 124 -5.62 31.45 -25.74
CA TRP A 124 -6.00 31.91 -27.09
C TRP A 124 -5.05 31.36 -28.16
N ILE A 125 -3.73 31.36 -27.92
CA ILE A 125 -2.74 30.77 -28.83
C ILE A 125 -3.02 29.29 -29.08
N CYS A 126 -3.45 28.57 -28.05
CA CYS A 126 -3.79 27.15 -28.14
C CYS A 126 -5.23 26.88 -28.61
N GLY A 127 -6.03 27.91 -28.94
CA GLY A 127 -7.40 27.76 -29.45
C GLY A 127 -8.43 27.31 -28.41
N PHE A 128 -8.15 27.44 -27.10
CA PHE A 128 -9.09 27.04 -26.05
C PHE A 128 -10.23 28.05 -25.83
N SER A 129 -10.13 29.24 -26.40
CA SER A 129 -11.24 30.20 -26.49
C SER A 129 -11.11 31.01 -27.78
N SER A 130 -12.23 31.21 -28.47
CA SER A 130 -12.36 32.05 -29.65
C SER A 130 -12.76 33.49 -29.31
N GLU A 131 -13.14 33.75 -28.05
CA GLU A 131 -13.57 35.06 -27.57
C GLU A 131 -12.60 35.64 -26.53
N PRO A 132 -12.39 36.98 -26.54
CA PRO A 132 -11.51 37.63 -25.59
C PRO A 132 -12.15 37.73 -24.20
N THR A 133 -11.56 37.06 -23.21
CA THR A 133 -11.88 37.23 -21.78
C THR A 133 -11.00 38.32 -21.17
N LEU A 134 -11.62 39.42 -20.70
CA LEU A 134 -10.91 40.66 -20.36
C LEU A 134 -10.46 40.78 -18.90
N ASN A 135 -11.16 40.15 -17.95
CA ASN A 135 -10.94 40.38 -16.50
C ASN A 135 -10.79 39.10 -15.67
N GLU A 136 -11.00 37.93 -16.26
CA GLU A 136 -10.95 36.63 -15.58
C GLU A 136 -10.11 35.65 -16.40
N TYR A 137 -9.73 34.53 -15.79
CA TYR A 137 -9.09 33.44 -16.50
C TYR A 137 -10.06 32.85 -17.52
N VAL A 138 -9.57 32.54 -18.72
CA VAL A 138 -10.33 31.75 -19.70
C VAL A 138 -10.78 30.44 -19.01
N PRO A 139 -12.08 30.11 -19.01
CA PRO A 139 -12.58 28.91 -18.35
C PRO A 139 -12.13 27.68 -19.14
N ILE A 140 -11.21 26.90 -18.57
CA ILE A 140 -10.71 25.66 -19.15
C ILE A 140 -10.82 24.58 -18.10
N GLU A 141 -11.50 23.49 -18.43
CA GLU A 141 -11.68 22.36 -17.53
C GLU A 141 -10.57 21.32 -17.67
N GLY A 142 -10.28 20.63 -16.55
CA GLY A 142 -9.37 19.49 -16.47
C GLY A 142 -7.91 19.77 -16.87
N LYS A 143 -7.28 18.74 -17.43
CA LYS A 143 -5.83 18.67 -17.66
C LYS A 143 -5.24 19.78 -18.52
N ASN A 144 -6.03 20.38 -19.41
CA ASN A 144 -5.54 21.45 -20.30
C ASN A 144 -5.25 22.74 -19.52
N SER A 145 -6.07 23.07 -18.53
CA SER A 145 -5.83 24.21 -17.62
C SER A 145 -4.55 24.01 -16.81
N ALA A 146 -4.31 22.80 -16.30
CA ALA A 146 -3.08 22.45 -15.60
C ALA A 146 -1.84 22.58 -16.49
N LYS A 147 -1.90 22.14 -17.75
CA LYS A 147 -0.81 22.28 -18.74
C LYS A 147 -0.49 23.75 -19.04
N LEU A 148 -1.49 24.59 -19.29
CA LEU A 148 -1.28 26.02 -19.54
C LEU A 148 -0.71 26.74 -18.33
N THR A 149 -1.25 26.46 -17.14
CA THR A 149 -0.73 26.99 -15.87
C THR A 149 0.73 26.57 -15.66
N SER A 150 1.07 25.34 -16.04
CA SER A 150 2.42 24.81 -15.98
C SER A 150 3.38 25.54 -16.95
N ILE A 151 2.96 25.82 -18.18
CA ILE A 151 3.77 26.58 -19.17
C ILE A 151 3.95 28.04 -18.73
N ALA A 152 2.89 28.66 -18.21
CA ALA A 152 2.95 30.03 -17.70
C ALA A 152 3.99 30.18 -16.57
N GLN A 153 4.06 29.20 -15.66
CA GLN A 153 5.08 29.18 -14.62
C GLN A 153 6.52 29.07 -15.16
N ASP A 154 6.74 28.34 -16.27
CA ASP A 154 8.06 28.25 -16.90
C ASP A 154 8.48 29.59 -17.49
N LEU A 155 7.54 30.28 -18.16
CA LEU A 155 7.79 31.61 -18.72
C LEU A 155 8.12 32.64 -17.62
N VAL A 156 7.39 32.60 -16.51
CA VAL A 156 7.64 33.48 -15.35
C VAL A 156 9.02 33.18 -14.74
N ASN A 157 9.35 31.91 -14.55
CA ASN A 157 10.66 31.50 -14.01
C ASN A 157 11.80 31.93 -14.95
N LEU A 158 11.65 31.69 -16.26
CA LEU A 158 12.61 32.06 -17.31
C LEU A 158 12.82 33.56 -17.40
N ALA A 159 11.74 34.35 -17.42
CA ALA A 159 11.79 35.81 -17.46
C ALA A 159 12.52 36.41 -16.25
N SER A 160 12.45 35.73 -15.09
CA SER A 160 13.19 36.12 -13.89
C SER A 160 14.68 35.67 -13.89
N GLY A 161 15.11 34.90 -14.89
CA GLY A 161 16.42 34.25 -14.92
C GLY A 161 16.61 33.24 -13.77
N GLY A 162 15.54 32.59 -13.32
CA GLY A 162 15.53 31.67 -12.18
C GLY A 162 15.64 32.34 -10.81
N ARG A 163 15.54 33.67 -10.73
CA ARG A 163 15.64 34.42 -9.45
C ARG A 163 14.32 34.45 -8.68
N ASN A 164 13.19 34.22 -9.35
CA ASN A 164 11.86 34.09 -8.75
C ASN A 164 11.33 32.67 -9.01
N PRO A 165 11.76 31.67 -8.21
CA PRO A 165 11.37 30.29 -8.45
C PRO A 165 9.86 30.13 -8.23
N THR A 166 9.19 29.55 -9.22
CA THR A 166 7.75 29.24 -9.16
C THR A 166 7.50 27.92 -8.42
N PRO A 167 6.30 27.68 -7.87
CA PRO A 167 5.97 26.43 -7.21
C PRO A 167 6.27 25.18 -8.05
N LYS A 168 5.92 25.21 -9.35
CA LYS A 168 6.29 24.14 -10.30
C LYS A 168 7.79 23.94 -10.38
N SER A 169 8.57 25.00 -10.56
CA SER A 169 10.02 24.88 -10.80
C SER A 169 10.74 24.16 -9.63
N ILE A 170 10.29 24.39 -8.41
CA ILE A 170 10.79 23.74 -7.19
C ILE A 170 10.25 22.31 -7.08
N ALA A 171 8.92 22.15 -7.16
CA ALA A 171 8.25 20.88 -6.94
C ALA A 171 8.65 19.82 -7.99
N LEU A 172 8.77 20.21 -9.27
CA LEU A 172 9.18 19.34 -10.36
C LEU A 172 10.61 18.84 -10.21
N ALA A 173 11.54 19.71 -9.79
CA ALA A 173 12.93 19.34 -9.57
C ALA A 173 13.06 18.31 -8.42
N MET A 174 12.35 18.54 -7.31
CA MET A 174 12.29 17.64 -6.16
C MET A 174 11.62 16.31 -6.52
N ALA A 175 10.49 16.33 -7.23
CA ALA A 175 9.77 15.13 -7.67
C ALA A 175 10.62 14.29 -8.63
N THR A 176 11.30 14.92 -9.59
CA THR A 176 12.19 14.21 -10.52
C THR A 176 13.35 13.57 -9.78
N ARG A 177 13.93 14.25 -8.79
CA ARG A 177 14.96 13.68 -7.92
C ARG A 177 14.45 12.47 -7.15
N GLN A 178 13.28 12.59 -6.53
CA GLN A 178 12.63 11.54 -5.75
C GLN A 178 12.34 10.29 -6.59
N LEU A 179 11.87 10.45 -7.83
CA LEU A 179 11.47 9.35 -8.69
C LEU A 179 12.64 8.69 -9.42
N THR A 180 13.61 9.50 -9.87
CA THR A 180 14.66 9.01 -10.79
C THR A 180 16.04 8.88 -10.15
N GLY A 181 16.34 9.66 -9.11
CA GLY A 181 17.69 9.82 -8.56
C GLY A 181 18.71 10.48 -9.52
N SER A 182 18.32 10.79 -10.76
CA SER A 182 19.23 11.16 -11.84
C SER A 182 19.55 12.65 -11.84
N ALA A 183 20.82 12.99 -11.63
CA ALA A 183 21.30 14.36 -11.78
C ALA A 183 21.20 14.85 -13.24
N SER A 184 21.43 13.95 -14.21
CA SER A 184 21.38 14.29 -15.64
C SER A 184 19.98 14.68 -16.10
N VAL A 185 18.94 13.97 -15.66
CA VAL A 185 17.55 14.30 -16.01
C VAL A 185 17.16 15.67 -15.46
N ILE A 186 17.51 15.96 -14.20
CA ILE A 186 17.29 17.29 -13.61
C ILE A 186 18.10 18.36 -14.36
N SER A 187 19.33 18.05 -14.78
CA SER A 187 20.15 18.96 -15.57
C SER A 187 19.53 19.28 -16.93
N TRP A 188 18.93 18.29 -17.60
CA TRP A 188 18.22 18.51 -18.86
C TRP A 188 16.97 19.36 -18.64
N LEU A 189 16.12 19.01 -17.69
CA LEU A 189 14.89 19.76 -17.40
C LEU A 189 15.20 21.21 -16.97
N SER A 190 16.23 21.40 -16.16
CA SER A 190 16.67 22.73 -15.75
C SER A 190 17.29 23.52 -16.90
N GLY A 191 18.10 22.86 -17.75
CA GLY A 191 18.65 23.46 -18.97
C GLY A 191 17.59 23.85 -20.00
N LEU A 192 16.46 23.12 -20.04
CA LEU A 192 15.28 23.45 -20.85
C LEU A 192 14.34 24.46 -20.18
N GLY A 193 14.66 24.93 -18.96
CA GLY A 193 13.91 25.98 -18.26
C GLY A 193 12.70 25.51 -17.43
N HIS A 194 12.47 24.20 -17.33
CA HIS A 194 11.27 23.65 -16.66
C HIS A 194 11.38 23.57 -15.14
N CYS A 195 12.59 23.48 -14.58
CA CYS A 195 12.77 23.30 -13.15
C CYS A 195 14.07 23.88 -12.60
N MET A 196 14.17 23.89 -11.27
CA MET A 196 15.39 24.28 -10.57
C MET A 196 16.52 23.26 -10.79
N SER A 197 17.77 23.74 -10.65
CA SER A 197 18.97 22.94 -10.92
C SER A 197 19.18 21.83 -9.89
N HIS A 198 19.98 20.82 -10.26
CA HIS A 198 20.36 19.74 -9.34
C HIS A 198 21.05 20.26 -8.07
N SER A 199 21.86 21.32 -8.19
CA SER A 199 22.50 21.96 -7.04
C SER A 199 21.48 22.61 -6.10
N PHE A 200 20.40 23.19 -6.63
CA PHE A 200 19.31 23.72 -5.81
C PHE A 200 18.62 22.59 -5.05
N VAL A 201 18.31 21.49 -5.73
CA VAL A 201 17.68 20.30 -5.12
C VAL A 201 18.52 19.78 -3.95
N LEU A 202 19.83 19.59 -4.13
CA LEU A 202 20.70 19.14 -3.03
C LEU A 202 20.72 20.10 -1.84
N CYS A 203 20.71 21.41 -2.10
CA CYS A 203 20.59 22.42 -1.04
C CYS A 203 19.26 22.32 -0.30
N HIS A 204 18.17 22.13 -1.06
CA HIS A 204 16.82 22.03 -0.52
C HIS A 204 16.66 20.77 0.33
N GLU A 205 17.05 19.59 -0.18
CA GLU A 205 17.04 18.33 0.57
C GLU A 205 17.87 18.43 1.86
N THR A 206 19.05 19.04 1.79
CA THR A 206 19.93 19.22 2.95
C THR A 206 19.30 20.15 3.99
N ALA A 207 18.67 21.24 3.55
CA ALA A 207 17.98 22.17 4.44
C ALA A 207 16.76 21.54 5.11
N LEU A 208 15.97 20.73 4.37
CA LEU A 208 14.85 19.95 4.96
C LEU A 208 15.37 18.97 6.01
N ALA A 209 16.43 18.24 5.70
CA ALA A 209 17.05 17.32 6.65
C ALA A 209 17.57 18.04 7.91
N GLN A 210 18.27 19.17 7.75
CA GLN A 210 18.78 19.98 8.87
C GLN A 210 17.66 20.59 9.71
N MET A 211 16.58 21.05 9.08
CA MET A 211 15.39 21.55 9.78
C MET A 211 14.81 20.46 10.69
N ASN A 212 14.68 19.24 10.17
CA ASN A 212 14.19 18.11 10.96
C ASN A 212 15.18 17.78 12.08
N ILE A 213 16.48 17.63 11.79
CA ILE A 213 17.52 17.34 12.81
C ILE A 213 17.55 18.39 13.94
N SER A 214 17.42 19.68 13.62
CA SER A 214 17.47 20.77 14.60
C SER A 214 16.28 20.74 15.56
N ASN A 215 15.16 20.13 15.15
CA ASN A 215 14.00 19.88 15.99
C ASN A 215 14.11 18.60 16.84
N ASP A 216 15.34 18.10 17.07
CA ASP A 216 15.64 16.90 17.87
C ASP A 216 14.87 15.64 17.41
N SER A 217 14.88 15.43 16.09
CA SER A 217 13.98 14.52 15.37
C SER A 217 14.43 13.06 15.34
N ALA A 218 14.45 12.39 16.50
CA ALA A 218 14.26 10.92 16.47
C ALA A 218 12.92 10.55 15.80
N ILE A 219 11.97 11.50 15.78
CA ILE A 219 10.61 11.37 15.26
C ILE A 219 10.42 12.32 14.07
N PRO A 220 9.89 11.84 12.93
CA PRO A 220 9.53 12.68 11.78
C PRO A 220 8.44 13.73 12.12
N PRO A 221 8.27 14.79 11.30
CA PRO A 221 7.30 15.83 11.59
C PRO A 221 5.84 15.38 11.66
N GLY A 222 5.12 15.92 12.65
CA GLY A 222 3.67 15.82 12.83
C GLY A 222 3.15 14.49 13.37
N PHE A 223 3.98 13.74 14.09
CA PHE A 223 3.52 12.76 15.06
C PHE A 223 3.23 13.48 16.38
N VAL A 224 2.15 13.09 17.06
CA VAL A 224 1.63 13.78 18.24
C VAL A 224 1.89 12.93 19.49
N SER A 225 2.20 13.59 20.61
CA SER A 225 2.35 12.95 21.92
C SER A 225 1.02 12.39 22.45
N ASP A 226 1.08 11.40 23.32
CA ASP A 226 -0.07 10.73 23.94
C ASP A 226 -1.06 10.11 22.94
N VAL A 227 -0.56 9.70 21.76
CA VAL A 227 -1.33 8.99 20.75
C VAL A 227 -0.69 7.63 20.47
N PRO A 228 -1.47 6.52 20.50
CA PRO A 228 -0.96 5.17 20.25
C PRO A 228 -0.12 5.08 18.99
N THR A 229 1.11 4.60 19.14
CA THR A 229 2.12 4.58 18.09
C THR A 229 2.77 3.21 18.00
N THR A 230 2.91 2.73 16.77
CA THR A 230 3.58 1.48 16.45
C THR A 230 4.86 1.76 15.68
N LEU A 231 5.96 1.15 16.08
CA LEU A 231 7.20 1.13 15.30
C LEU A 231 7.35 -0.23 14.63
N ALA A 232 7.78 -0.26 13.38
CA ALA A 232 8.23 -1.48 12.73
C ALA A 232 9.68 -1.28 12.28
N TRP A 233 10.51 -2.29 12.50
CA TRP A 233 11.92 -2.25 12.11
C TRP A 233 12.27 -3.52 11.32
N ASP A 234 13.12 -3.36 10.31
CA ASP A 234 13.59 -4.43 9.45
C ASP A 234 15.06 -4.30 9.11
N ASN A 235 15.61 -5.37 8.57
CA ASN A 235 16.84 -5.32 7.80
C ASN A 235 16.57 -4.73 6.40
N ASP A 236 17.36 -3.74 6.00
CA ASP A 236 17.35 -3.19 4.64
C ASP A 236 18.72 -3.38 3.99
N ASP A 237 18.88 -4.54 3.33
CA ASP A 237 20.11 -4.92 2.66
C ASP A 237 20.20 -4.37 1.25
N PHE A 238 21.37 -3.82 0.93
CA PHE A 238 21.74 -3.47 -0.44
C PHE A 238 22.76 -4.47 -0.95
N SER A 239 22.47 -5.10 -2.08
CA SER A 239 23.41 -5.99 -2.76
C SER A 239 24.26 -5.18 -3.72
N GLU A 240 25.17 -4.36 -3.20
CA GLU A 240 26.13 -3.67 -4.08
C GLU A 240 27.04 -4.68 -4.80
N GLU A 241 27.35 -4.41 -6.06
CA GLU A 241 28.31 -5.19 -6.84
C GLU A 241 29.73 -4.96 -6.32
N THR A 242 30.06 -5.63 -5.21
CA THR A 242 31.41 -5.67 -4.65
C THR A 242 32.16 -6.85 -5.25
N ARG A 243 33.49 -6.70 -5.42
CA ARG A 243 34.36 -7.74 -6.02
C ARG A 243 34.25 -9.13 -5.38
N SER A 244 33.83 -9.19 -4.11
CA SER A 244 33.75 -10.44 -3.33
C SER A 244 32.35 -10.76 -2.83
N GLY A 245 31.35 -9.92 -3.08
CA GLY A 245 30.06 -9.96 -2.39
C GLY A 245 30.12 -9.58 -0.90
N LYS A 246 31.30 -9.28 -0.33
CA LYS A 246 31.47 -8.78 1.04
C LYS A 246 31.58 -7.26 1.08
N GLY A 247 31.21 -6.68 2.23
CA GLY A 247 31.24 -5.22 2.42
C GLY A 247 30.05 -4.51 1.78
N THR A 248 28.97 -5.26 1.52
CA THR A 248 27.65 -4.73 1.16
C THR A 248 27.04 -3.98 2.33
N THR A 249 26.16 -3.02 2.04
CA THR A 249 25.50 -2.23 3.06
C THR A 249 24.40 -3.06 3.72
N HIS A 250 24.56 -3.32 5.01
CA HIS A 250 23.55 -3.91 5.88
C HIS A 250 23.13 -2.86 6.91
N ILE A 251 21.93 -2.31 6.75
CA ILE A 251 21.38 -1.30 7.65
C ILE A 251 20.06 -1.78 8.24
N THR A 252 19.70 -1.26 9.41
CA THR A 252 18.37 -1.47 9.97
C THR A 252 17.52 -0.24 9.65
N GLY A 253 16.43 -0.46 8.90
CA GLY A 253 15.40 0.53 8.60
C GLY A 253 14.29 0.50 9.62
N GLY A 254 13.62 1.63 9.82
CA GLY A 254 12.48 1.73 10.73
C GLY A 254 11.39 2.65 10.20
N ILE A 255 10.15 2.33 10.54
CA ILE A 255 8.99 3.19 10.30
C ILE A 255 8.22 3.43 11.59
N ILE A 256 7.60 4.60 11.66
CA ILE A 256 6.67 4.99 12.72
C ILE A 256 5.27 5.15 12.13
N ILE A 257 4.27 4.58 12.80
CA ILE A 257 2.88 4.53 12.38
C ILE A 257 2.00 5.07 13.50
N GLN A 258 1.13 6.03 13.19
CA GLN A 258 0.17 6.63 14.12
C GLN A 258 -1.13 6.93 13.36
N ARG A 259 -2.31 6.73 13.96
CA ARG A 259 -3.57 7.16 13.31
C ARG A 259 -3.60 8.68 13.18
N GLU A 260 -4.03 9.17 12.04
CA GLU A 260 -4.24 10.61 11.88
C GLU A 260 -5.33 11.08 12.85
N GLN A 261 -5.01 12.14 13.59
CA GLN A 261 -5.99 12.88 14.37
C GLN A 261 -6.27 14.22 13.68
N SER A 262 -7.49 14.74 13.85
CA SER A 262 -7.90 16.07 13.39
C SER A 262 -7.24 17.17 14.22
N THR A 263 -5.91 17.23 14.26
CA THR A 263 -5.16 18.31 14.89
C THR A 263 -4.79 19.33 13.84
N SER A 264 -5.18 20.58 14.04
CA SER A 264 -4.71 21.69 13.22
C SER A 264 -3.19 21.77 13.36
N THR A 265 -2.49 21.70 12.24
CA THR A 265 -1.04 21.87 12.21
C THR A 265 -0.78 23.34 12.53
N LEU A 266 -0.42 23.65 13.77
CA LEU A 266 0.09 24.97 14.11
C LEU A 266 1.34 25.21 13.24
N LEU A 267 1.31 26.30 12.47
CA LEU A 267 2.45 26.76 11.69
C LEU A 267 3.59 27.08 12.67
N GLN A 268 4.50 26.12 12.86
CA GLN A 268 5.71 26.36 13.63
C GLN A 268 6.52 27.46 12.94
N ARG A 269 7.00 28.41 13.76
CA ARG A 269 7.92 29.45 13.32
C ARG A 269 9.18 28.78 12.77
N ARG A 270 9.49 29.04 11.50
CA ARG A 270 10.61 28.40 10.80
C ARG A 270 11.85 29.28 10.93
N ASP A 271 12.90 28.74 11.54
CA ASP A 271 14.21 29.37 11.52
C ASP A 271 14.89 29.14 10.17
N SER A 272 15.59 30.15 9.66
CA SER A 272 16.28 30.05 8.38
C SER A 272 17.49 29.12 8.49
N ILE A 273 17.45 28.00 7.77
CA ILE A 273 18.54 27.02 7.74
C ILE A 273 19.62 27.45 6.72
N PRO A 274 20.92 27.38 7.05
CA PRO A 274 22.00 27.66 6.12
C PRO A 274 21.93 26.77 4.86
N ARG A 275 22.28 27.35 3.70
CA ARG A 275 22.33 26.60 2.44
C ARG A 275 23.60 25.75 2.38
N SER A 276 23.47 24.44 2.63
CA SER A 276 24.53 23.45 2.43
C SER A 276 24.11 22.40 1.40
N ARG A 277 25.07 21.84 0.66
CA ARG A 277 24.84 20.73 -0.29
C ARG A 277 25.13 19.36 0.31
N SER A 278 25.63 19.31 1.54
CA SER A 278 26.02 18.09 2.24
C SER A 278 25.60 18.15 3.70
N LEU A 279 25.32 16.97 4.24
CA LEU A 279 25.03 16.75 5.63
C LEU A 279 26.13 15.85 6.20
N PRO A 280 26.70 16.14 7.39
CA PRO A 280 27.64 15.23 8.03
C PRO A 280 26.94 13.91 8.40
N ALA A 281 27.72 12.82 8.41
CA ALA A 281 27.23 11.54 8.91
C ALA A 281 26.97 11.62 10.42
N PRO A 282 25.92 10.95 10.94
CA PRO A 282 25.68 10.87 12.37
C PRO A 282 26.81 10.08 13.06
N SER A 283 27.07 10.37 14.35
CA SER A 283 28.06 9.64 15.15
C SER A 283 27.68 8.17 15.33
N LYS A 284 28.70 7.30 15.41
CA LYS A 284 28.63 5.87 15.02
C LYS A 284 28.71 4.85 16.15
N ASP A 285 28.55 5.23 17.41
CA ASP A 285 28.88 4.30 18.50
C ASP A 285 27.66 3.48 18.93
N ILE A 286 27.49 2.31 18.30
CA ILE A 286 26.59 1.26 18.79
C ILE A 286 27.30 0.56 19.95
N ASN A 287 26.72 0.65 21.15
CA ASN A 287 27.28 0.01 22.33
C ASN A 287 27.20 -1.52 22.21
N PRO A 288 28.32 -2.26 22.43
CA PRO A 288 28.30 -3.71 22.42
C PRO A 288 27.30 -4.29 23.43
N TYR A 289 26.51 -5.29 23.00
CA TYR A 289 25.59 -5.99 23.87
C TYR A 289 25.91 -7.48 24.00
N PHE A 290 26.02 -7.97 25.23
CA PHE A 290 26.30 -9.38 25.54
C PHE A 290 25.11 -10.03 26.25
N LEU A 291 24.46 -10.99 25.58
CA LEU A 291 23.25 -11.63 26.09
C LEU A 291 23.47 -12.43 27.38
N GLY A 292 24.58 -13.17 27.49
CA GLY A 292 24.80 -14.10 28.59
C GLY A 292 23.76 -15.24 28.61
N LYS A 293 23.28 -15.63 29.80
CA LYS A 293 22.29 -16.70 29.96
C LYS A 293 20.89 -16.22 29.54
N ARG A 294 20.23 -16.99 28.66
CA ARG A 294 18.86 -16.74 28.22
C ARG A 294 17.87 -16.86 29.38
N LYS A 295 16.86 -15.99 29.37
CA LYS A 295 15.69 -16.05 30.24
C LYS A 295 14.42 -16.13 29.40
N THR A 296 13.38 -16.71 29.96
CA THR A 296 12.03 -16.76 29.38
C THR A 296 11.08 -16.26 30.44
N VAL A 297 10.09 -15.46 30.04
CA VAL A 297 9.08 -14.95 30.96
C VAL A 297 8.19 -16.10 31.42
N ASN A 298 7.89 -16.15 32.72
CA ASN A 298 6.91 -17.08 33.26
C ASN A 298 5.52 -16.47 33.10
N LEU A 299 4.73 -16.99 32.17
CA LEU A 299 3.36 -16.56 31.94
C LEU A 299 2.34 -17.44 32.68
N ASN A 300 2.77 -18.46 33.42
CA ASN A 300 1.87 -19.40 34.08
C ASN A 300 0.94 -18.70 35.08
N ASP A 301 1.46 -17.73 35.84
CA ASP A 301 0.66 -17.01 36.84
C ASP A 301 -0.38 -16.07 36.19
N ALA A 302 -0.05 -15.47 35.04
CA ALA A 302 -1.00 -14.68 34.25
C ALA A 302 -2.08 -15.56 33.59
N MET A 303 -1.72 -16.80 33.21
CA MET A 303 -2.65 -17.77 32.64
C MET A 303 -3.56 -18.42 33.69
N GLN A 304 -3.12 -18.57 34.95
CA GLN A 304 -3.93 -19.17 36.02
C GLN A 304 -5.26 -18.44 36.25
N ASN A 305 -5.31 -17.14 35.96
CA ASN A 305 -6.50 -16.30 36.11
C ASN A 305 -7.32 -16.15 34.82
N LYS A 306 -6.93 -16.81 33.71
CA LYS A 306 -7.68 -16.84 32.46
C LYS A 306 -8.23 -18.23 32.24
N GLU A 307 -9.56 -18.36 32.22
CA GLU A 307 -10.21 -19.56 31.71
C GLU A 307 -9.96 -19.63 30.19
N ILE A 308 -8.94 -20.41 29.80
CA ILE A 308 -8.72 -20.79 28.41
C ILE A 308 -9.58 -22.02 28.16
N GLU A 309 -10.89 -21.81 28.05
CA GLU A 309 -11.76 -22.88 27.55
C GLU A 309 -11.32 -23.24 26.13
N GLU A 310 -11.29 -24.54 25.81
CA GLU A 310 -10.85 -25.02 24.49
C GLU A 310 -11.63 -24.35 23.35
N GLU A 311 -12.88 -23.94 23.59
CA GLU A 311 -13.78 -23.35 22.60
C GLU A 311 -13.70 -21.81 22.53
N HIS A 312 -13.08 -21.13 23.49
CA HIS A 312 -13.10 -19.67 23.56
C HIS A 312 -12.45 -19.01 22.33
N HIS A 313 -11.39 -19.62 21.80
CA HIS A 313 -10.75 -19.16 20.57
C HIS A 313 -11.60 -19.41 19.32
N ILE A 314 -12.64 -20.25 19.38
CA ILE A 314 -13.49 -20.57 18.23
C ILE A 314 -14.57 -19.50 18.02
N LEU A 315 -15.04 -18.85 19.10
CA LEU A 315 -16.13 -17.86 19.02
C LEU A 315 -15.86 -16.73 18.01
N PRO A 316 -14.67 -16.08 17.97
CA PRO A 316 -14.38 -15.04 16.98
C PRO A 316 -14.39 -15.56 15.53
N GLN A 317 -14.24 -16.87 15.31
CA GLN A 317 -14.16 -17.48 13.98
C GLN A 317 -15.52 -17.69 13.32
N ILE A 318 -16.60 -17.79 14.11
CA ILE A 318 -17.92 -18.21 13.63
C ILE A 318 -18.40 -17.31 12.49
N ASP A 319 -18.41 -16.00 12.72
CA ASP A 319 -18.86 -15.02 11.74
C ASP A 319 -17.95 -14.97 10.51
N ALA A 320 -16.62 -15.12 10.70
CA ALA A 320 -15.66 -15.13 9.62
C ALA A 320 -15.87 -16.34 8.69
N LYS A 321 -16.06 -17.54 9.26
CA LYS A 321 -16.33 -18.78 8.52
C LYS A 321 -17.66 -18.72 7.79
N LYS A 322 -18.72 -18.23 8.43
CA LYS A 322 -20.03 -18.01 7.78
C LYS A 322 -19.93 -17.10 6.56
N LYS A 323 -19.23 -15.97 6.69
CA LYS A 323 -18.99 -15.03 5.57
C LYS A 323 -18.22 -15.69 4.42
N ASP A 324 -17.19 -16.48 4.73
CA ASP A 324 -16.37 -17.15 3.71
C ASP A 324 -17.11 -18.31 3.02
N LEU A 325 -17.92 -19.07 3.76
CA LEU A 325 -18.80 -20.08 3.19
C LEU A 325 -19.86 -19.42 2.30
N ALA A 326 -20.55 -18.40 2.79
CA ALA A 326 -21.56 -17.64 2.04
C ALA A 326 -20.98 -17.10 0.73
N PHE A 327 -19.77 -16.53 0.76
CA PHE A 327 -19.03 -16.11 -0.43
C PHE A 327 -18.89 -17.24 -1.47
N CYS A 328 -18.45 -18.44 -1.05
CA CYS A 328 -18.28 -19.57 -1.95
C CYS A 328 -19.62 -20.09 -2.49
N LEU A 329 -20.67 -20.11 -1.66
CA LEU A 329 -22.00 -20.60 -2.03
C LEU A 329 -22.68 -19.66 -3.03
N CYS A 330 -22.67 -18.34 -2.82
CA CYS A 330 -23.25 -17.39 -3.76
C CYS A 330 -22.60 -17.46 -5.15
N ARG A 331 -21.31 -17.83 -5.22
CA ARG A 331 -20.57 -18.03 -6.48
C ARG A 331 -20.78 -19.40 -7.12
N HIS A 332 -21.48 -20.32 -6.45
CA HIS A 332 -21.74 -21.66 -6.97
C HIS A 332 -22.70 -21.64 -8.17
N LEU A 333 -23.77 -20.84 -8.09
CA LEU A 333 -24.92 -20.87 -9.02
C LEU A 333 -24.72 -20.13 -10.35
N GLY A 334 -23.67 -19.31 -10.47
CA GLY A 334 -23.21 -18.78 -11.76
C GLY A 334 -24.16 -17.85 -12.52
N ARG A 335 -25.18 -17.23 -11.89
CA ARG A 335 -26.15 -16.37 -12.59
C ARG A 335 -26.37 -14.98 -11.96
N SER A 336 -26.69 -14.02 -12.85
CA SER A 336 -27.33 -12.70 -12.66
C SER A 336 -26.47 -11.50 -12.23
N SER A 337 -25.42 -11.65 -11.42
CA SER A 337 -24.47 -10.53 -11.19
C SER A 337 -23.07 -11.02 -10.86
N ALA A 338 -22.06 -10.34 -11.41
CA ALA A 338 -20.66 -10.70 -11.18
C ALA A 338 -20.26 -10.42 -9.72
N ILE A 339 -20.47 -11.40 -8.84
CA ILE A 339 -19.87 -11.43 -7.52
C ILE A 339 -18.35 -11.37 -7.72
N PRO A 340 -17.61 -10.44 -7.08
CA PRO A 340 -16.16 -10.35 -7.22
C PRO A 340 -15.43 -11.47 -6.46
N ASN A 341 -14.11 -11.59 -6.64
CA ASN A 341 -13.29 -12.50 -5.83
C ASN A 341 -13.32 -12.16 -4.34
N TRP A 342 -12.78 -13.03 -3.49
CA TRP A 342 -12.81 -12.89 -2.02
C TRP A 342 -12.43 -11.50 -1.50
N THR A 343 -11.38 -10.86 -2.05
CA THR A 343 -10.98 -9.52 -1.59
C THR A 343 -11.97 -8.45 -2.05
N GLY A 344 -12.39 -8.49 -3.31
CA GLY A 344 -13.40 -7.55 -3.82
C GLY A 344 -14.78 -7.73 -3.16
N PHE A 345 -15.12 -8.96 -2.81
CA PHE A 345 -16.37 -9.33 -2.14
C PHE A 345 -16.46 -8.68 -0.77
N ASN A 346 -15.45 -8.92 0.07
CA ASN A 346 -15.37 -8.32 1.41
C ASN A 346 -15.18 -6.80 1.35
N THR A 347 -14.52 -6.28 0.31
CA THR A 347 -14.40 -4.83 0.08
C THR A 347 -15.78 -4.20 -0.18
N ARG A 348 -16.62 -4.82 -1.02
CA ARG A 348 -17.99 -4.34 -1.31
C ARG A 348 -18.92 -4.46 -0.10
N LEU A 349 -18.80 -5.52 0.71
CA LEU A 349 -19.56 -5.66 1.97
C LEU A 349 -19.19 -4.61 3.03
N ALA A 350 -17.97 -4.08 2.95
CA ALA A 350 -17.49 -3.06 3.88
C ALA A 350 -17.81 -1.62 3.43
N VAL A 351 -18.39 -1.42 2.24
CA VAL A 351 -18.86 -0.11 1.78
C VAL A 351 -19.98 0.33 2.73
N ASN A 352 -19.82 1.49 3.36
CA ASN A 352 -20.71 2.06 4.42
C ASN A 352 -20.46 1.60 5.86
N ARG A 353 -19.37 0.87 6.16
CA ARG A 353 -19.03 0.49 7.54
C ARG A 353 -17.82 1.28 8.04
N ASN A 354 -17.96 1.91 9.21
CA ASN A 354 -16.94 2.63 10.00
C ASN A 354 -15.50 2.44 9.51
N ILE A 355 -15.11 3.16 8.46
CA ILE A 355 -13.77 3.06 7.88
C ILE A 355 -12.80 3.69 8.89
N PRO A 356 -11.78 2.96 9.37
CA PRO A 356 -10.83 3.52 10.31
C PRO A 356 -10.14 4.77 9.73
N THR A 357 -9.75 5.71 10.58
CA THR A 357 -8.97 6.87 10.13
C THR A 357 -7.66 6.43 9.49
N GLN A 358 -7.25 7.13 8.43
CA GLN A 358 -5.99 6.89 7.75
C GLN A 358 -4.82 6.97 8.75
N SER A 359 -3.82 6.12 8.54
CA SER A 359 -2.60 6.08 9.33
C SER A 359 -1.54 6.96 8.69
N LYS A 360 -0.91 7.78 9.51
CA LYS A 360 0.28 8.54 9.18
C LYS A 360 1.51 7.64 9.28
N LEU A 361 2.41 7.80 8.31
CA LEU A 361 3.65 7.05 8.20
C LEU A 361 4.86 8.00 8.16
N GLY A 362 5.93 7.63 8.87
CA GLY A 362 7.21 8.34 8.86
C GLY A 362 8.38 7.36 8.87
N TYR A 363 9.51 7.76 8.28
CA TYR A 363 10.72 6.94 8.24
C TYR A 363 11.65 7.35 9.38
N LEU A 364 12.12 6.37 10.14
CA LEU A 364 13.02 6.58 11.26
C LEU A 364 14.48 6.63 10.78
N PRO A 365 15.36 7.34 11.51
CA PRO A 365 16.79 7.31 11.26
C PRO A 365 17.35 5.88 11.26
N VAL A 366 18.09 5.53 10.20
CA VAL A 366 18.70 4.19 10.07
C VAL A 366 19.68 3.91 11.19
N ILE A 367 19.79 2.64 11.55
CA ILE A 367 20.92 2.13 12.32
C ILE A 367 21.90 1.56 11.31
N ASP A 368 23.14 2.08 11.33
CA ASP A 368 24.22 1.66 10.42
C ASP A 368 24.85 0.32 10.85
N ALA A 369 24.00 -0.69 11.03
CA ALA A 369 24.38 -2.06 11.34
C ALA A 369 23.24 -3.02 11.02
N SER A 370 23.58 -4.30 10.85
CA SER A 370 22.61 -5.36 10.60
C SER A 370 21.86 -5.73 11.89
N PRO A 371 20.53 -5.94 11.85
CA PRO A 371 19.77 -6.46 12.99
C PRO A 371 20.05 -7.96 13.24
N THR A 372 21.03 -8.53 12.53
CA THR A 372 21.59 -9.84 12.87
C THR A 372 22.44 -9.81 14.14
N GLU A 373 23.00 -8.66 14.52
CA GLU A 373 23.82 -8.50 15.70
C GLU A 373 23.01 -8.05 16.92
N LEU A 374 23.28 -8.65 18.10
CA LEU A 374 22.53 -8.31 19.33
C LEU A 374 22.76 -6.86 19.77
N SER A 375 23.92 -6.28 19.49
CA SER A 375 24.22 -4.86 19.75
C SER A 375 23.26 -3.96 18.97
N THR A 376 23.02 -4.27 17.70
CA THR A 376 22.03 -3.57 16.87
C THR A 376 20.62 -3.75 17.40
N VAL A 377 20.25 -4.96 17.81
CA VAL A 377 18.92 -5.23 18.38
C VAL A 377 18.70 -4.45 19.68
N ASN A 378 19.72 -4.33 20.53
CA ASN A 378 19.65 -3.49 21.73
C ASN A 378 19.53 -2.00 21.38
N GLU A 379 20.23 -1.54 20.36
CA GLU A 379 20.13 -0.16 19.85
C GLU A 379 18.72 0.14 19.32
N ILE A 380 18.07 -0.80 18.62
CA ILE A 380 16.66 -0.67 18.21
C ILE A 380 15.77 -0.42 19.44
N LEU A 381 15.97 -1.18 20.51
CA LEU A 381 15.18 -1.05 21.75
C LEU A 381 15.45 0.28 22.46
N ASN A 382 16.70 0.72 22.55
CA ASN A 382 17.05 2.04 23.12
C ASN A 382 16.40 3.19 22.31
N ARG A 383 16.53 3.18 20.97
CA ARG A 383 15.89 4.22 20.12
C ARG A 383 14.38 4.20 20.23
N SER A 384 13.78 3.01 20.32
CA SER A 384 12.34 2.86 20.52
C SER A 384 11.90 3.43 21.88
N GLU A 385 12.73 3.29 22.92
CA GLU A 385 12.46 3.85 24.25
C GLU A 385 12.55 5.39 24.23
N GLU A 386 13.56 5.94 23.56
CA GLU A 386 13.70 7.38 23.34
C GLU A 386 12.49 7.97 22.59
N ILE A 387 12.03 7.29 21.53
CA ILE A 387 10.84 7.70 20.77
C ILE A 387 9.59 7.63 21.66
N ALA A 388 9.42 6.56 22.46
CA ALA A 388 8.30 6.42 23.38
C ALA A 388 8.29 7.54 24.43
N ASN A 389 9.46 7.92 24.96
CA ASN A 389 9.58 9.02 25.93
C ASN A 389 9.24 10.37 25.30
N LYS A 390 9.71 10.64 24.08
CA LYS A 390 9.41 11.90 23.36
C LYS A 390 7.94 12.04 22.98
N LEU A 391 7.24 10.92 22.75
CA LEU A 391 5.80 10.88 22.50
C LEU A 391 4.95 10.78 23.77
N ASP A 392 5.55 10.84 24.96
CA ASP A 392 4.85 10.69 26.25
C ASP A 392 3.99 9.42 26.35
N LEU A 393 4.43 8.34 25.71
CA LEU A 393 3.70 7.08 25.70
C LEU A 393 4.11 6.23 26.89
N LYS A 394 3.15 5.65 27.61
CA LYS A 394 3.44 4.68 28.68
C LYS A 394 3.93 3.34 28.13
N TYR A 395 3.35 2.88 27.05
CA TYR A 395 3.73 1.67 26.35
C TYR A 395 3.88 1.95 24.85
N MET A 396 4.72 1.18 24.18
CA MET A 396 4.89 1.28 22.73
C MET A 396 4.83 -0.10 22.08
N CYS A 397 4.15 -0.17 20.94
CA CYS A 397 4.06 -1.38 20.15
C CYS A 397 5.23 -1.45 19.16
N LEU A 398 5.94 -2.58 19.12
CA LEU A 398 7.02 -2.85 18.19
C LEU A 398 6.71 -4.08 17.34
N VAL A 399 6.88 -4.01 16.02
CA VAL A 399 6.59 -5.10 15.08
C VAL A 399 7.85 -5.52 14.34
N PHE A 400 8.09 -6.83 14.25
CA PHE A 400 9.27 -7.41 13.63
C PHE A 400 8.95 -8.70 12.87
N ASP A 401 9.74 -9.04 11.85
CA ASP A 401 9.76 -10.41 11.32
C ASP A 401 10.18 -11.43 12.41
N GLU A 402 10.02 -12.73 12.16
CA GLU A 402 10.31 -13.74 13.19
C GLU A 402 11.78 -13.74 13.61
N ALA A 403 12.71 -13.49 12.69
CA ALA A 403 14.13 -13.57 12.95
C ALA A 403 14.61 -12.46 13.90
N ILE A 404 14.12 -11.24 13.71
CA ILE A 404 14.41 -10.10 14.58
C ILE A 404 13.58 -10.21 15.88
N TYR A 405 12.30 -10.59 15.79
CA TYR A 405 11.43 -10.82 16.95
C TYR A 405 12.07 -11.78 17.96
N ALA A 406 12.62 -12.90 17.48
CA ALA A 406 13.29 -13.89 18.31
C ALA A 406 14.48 -13.32 19.12
N LYS A 407 15.19 -12.33 18.56
CA LYS A 407 16.32 -11.65 19.22
C LYS A 407 15.85 -10.55 20.16
N ILE A 408 14.85 -9.77 19.74
CA ILE A 408 14.20 -8.78 20.59
C ILE A 408 13.71 -9.44 21.87
N GLN A 409 13.02 -10.58 21.78
CA GLN A 409 12.52 -11.31 22.94
C GLN A 409 13.64 -11.83 23.86
N GLN A 410 14.78 -12.26 23.30
CA GLN A 410 15.93 -12.67 24.12
C GLN A 410 16.45 -11.54 25.01
N ILE A 411 16.46 -10.30 24.51
CA ILE A 411 16.89 -9.11 25.27
C ILE A 411 15.77 -8.66 26.22
N ARG A 412 14.56 -8.48 25.68
CA ARG A 412 13.39 -7.98 26.40
C ARG A 412 13.02 -8.85 27.61
N TRP A 413 13.02 -10.18 27.48
CA TRP A 413 12.71 -11.08 28.61
C TRP A 413 13.77 -11.06 29.73
N LYS A 414 14.94 -10.46 29.49
CA LYS A 414 16.01 -10.33 30.48
C LYS A 414 16.00 -8.97 31.16
N GLU A 415 15.58 -7.92 30.45
CA GLU A 415 15.62 -6.53 30.89
C GLU A 415 14.22 -6.02 31.24
N GLU A 416 13.96 -5.87 32.54
CA GLU A 416 12.66 -5.41 33.06
C GLU A 416 12.23 -4.08 32.41
N ARG A 417 13.17 -3.15 32.19
CA ARG A 417 12.88 -1.86 31.54
C ARG A 417 12.20 -2.02 30.18
N TYR A 418 12.59 -3.03 29.39
CA TYR A 418 12.01 -3.28 28.07
C TYR A 418 10.75 -4.13 28.19
N LEU A 419 10.75 -5.09 29.12
CA LEU A 419 9.61 -5.97 29.36
C LEU A 419 8.36 -5.18 29.76
N SER A 420 8.50 -4.19 30.64
CA SER A 420 7.41 -3.35 31.13
C SER A 420 7.05 -2.18 30.18
N ARG A 421 7.86 -1.94 29.15
CA ARG A 421 7.74 -0.77 28.26
C ARG A 421 7.16 -1.12 26.89
N PHE A 422 7.53 -2.28 26.36
CA PHE A 422 7.22 -2.65 24.98
C PHE A 422 6.26 -3.82 24.89
N VAL A 423 5.23 -3.63 24.07
CA VAL A 423 4.45 -4.72 23.50
C VAL A 423 5.12 -5.11 22.18
N VAL A 424 5.63 -6.33 22.08
CA VAL A 424 6.33 -6.80 20.86
C VAL A 424 5.44 -7.78 20.10
N ARG A 425 5.21 -7.49 18.82
CA ARG A 425 4.38 -8.30 17.93
C ARG A 425 5.20 -8.94 16.81
N LEU A 426 4.79 -10.15 16.43
CA LEU A 426 5.26 -10.82 15.22
C LEU A 426 4.63 -10.14 13.99
N GLY A 427 5.41 -10.02 12.92
CA GLY A 427 4.98 -9.49 11.64
C GLY A 427 3.95 -10.38 10.98
N ASP A 428 2.74 -9.84 10.79
CA ASP A 428 1.60 -10.60 10.29
C ASP A 428 1.83 -11.03 8.84
N PHE A 429 2.44 -10.17 8.02
CA PHE A 429 2.72 -10.50 6.62
C PHE A 429 3.72 -11.66 6.48
N HIS A 430 4.81 -11.63 7.25
CA HIS A 430 5.77 -12.73 7.25
C HIS A 430 5.16 -14.01 7.84
N MET A 431 4.28 -13.91 8.85
CA MET A 431 3.54 -15.07 9.37
C MET A 431 2.64 -15.70 8.30
N ALA A 432 1.88 -14.89 7.55
CA ALA A 432 1.05 -15.36 6.44
C ALA A 432 1.89 -16.03 5.33
N MET A 433 3.05 -15.46 4.97
CA MET A 433 3.98 -16.08 4.02
C MET A 433 4.48 -17.45 4.51
N SER A 434 4.88 -17.52 5.78
CA SER A 434 5.33 -18.76 6.42
C SER A 434 4.21 -19.82 6.42
N PHE A 435 2.97 -19.39 6.68
CA PHE A 435 1.81 -20.27 6.69
C PHE A 435 1.42 -20.76 5.29
N CYS A 436 1.54 -19.93 4.24
CA CYS A 436 1.43 -20.40 2.85
C CYS A 436 2.45 -21.51 2.58
N GLY A 437 3.70 -21.32 3.01
CA GLY A 437 4.73 -22.35 2.92
C GLY A 437 4.44 -23.60 3.78
N ALA A 438 3.67 -23.50 4.86
CA ALA A 438 3.23 -24.64 5.65
C ALA A 438 2.17 -25.45 4.90
N ILE A 439 1.18 -24.79 4.28
CA ILE A 439 0.19 -25.42 3.39
C ILE A 439 0.91 -26.17 2.27
N SER A 440 1.81 -25.49 1.56
CA SER A 440 2.55 -26.12 0.46
C SER A 440 3.39 -27.31 0.90
N LYS A 441 3.93 -27.33 2.13
CA LYS A 441 4.70 -28.49 2.62
C LYS A 441 3.86 -29.78 2.68
N LEU A 442 2.55 -29.67 2.91
CA LEU A 442 1.66 -30.83 2.98
C LEU A 442 1.04 -31.18 1.63
N PHE A 443 0.73 -30.17 0.80
CA PHE A 443 -0.12 -30.37 -0.37
C PHE A 443 0.59 -30.26 -1.72
N LYS A 444 1.82 -29.70 -1.77
CA LYS A 444 2.54 -29.48 -3.03
C LYS A 444 2.64 -30.75 -3.86
N ASP A 445 3.22 -31.81 -3.28
CA ASP A 445 3.46 -33.08 -3.96
C ASP A 445 2.22 -34.00 -3.90
N ALA A 446 1.15 -33.57 -3.23
CA ALA A 446 -0.16 -34.24 -3.22
C ALA A 446 -1.06 -33.84 -4.41
N GLY A 447 -0.54 -33.04 -5.34
CA GLY A 447 -1.22 -32.60 -6.56
C GLY A 447 -1.57 -31.11 -6.60
N LEU A 448 -1.35 -30.33 -5.51
CA LEU A 448 -1.60 -28.88 -5.54
C LEU A 448 -0.74 -28.17 -6.59
N GLN A 449 0.51 -28.61 -6.75
CA GLN A 449 1.40 -28.06 -7.78
C GLN A 449 0.83 -28.28 -9.18
N ASP A 450 0.40 -29.49 -9.47
CA ASP A 450 -0.07 -29.87 -10.80
C ASP A 450 -1.38 -29.15 -11.11
N ILE A 451 -2.32 -29.10 -10.15
CA ILE A 451 -3.56 -28.31 -10.26
C ILE A 451 -3.25 -26.86 -10.66
N LEU A 452 -2.32 -26.19 -9.97
CA LEU A 452 -2.02 -24.79 -10.23
C LEU A 452 -1.34 -24.54 -11.59
N ILE A 453 -0.55 -25.51 -12.09
CA ILE A 453 0.15 -25.39 -13.38
C ILE A 453 -0.81 -25.72 -14.52
N GLU A 454 -1.51 -26.85 -14.44
CA GLU A 454 -2.40 -27.36 -15.49
C GLU A 454 -3.65 -26.50 -15.66
N SER A 455 -4.10 -25.82 -14.61
CA SER A 455 -5.17 -24.81 -14.68
C SER A 455 -4.73 -23.44 -15.19
N GLU A 456 -3.45 -23.25 -15.48
CA GLU A 456 -2.84 -21.96 -15.85
C GLU A 456 -2.96 -20.84 -14.81
N VAL A 457 -3.44 -21.15 -13.59
CA VAL A 457 -3.49 -20.20 -12.46
C VAL A 457 -2.07 -19.74 -12.09
N VAL A 458 -1.06 -20.59 -12.25
CA VAL A 458 0.35 -20.26 -12.04
C VAL A 458 1.21 -20.90 -13.13
N ALA A 459 1.92 -20.07 -13.90
CA ALA A 459 2.93 -20.55 -14.83
C ALA A 459 4.03 -21.38 -14.12
N ALA A 460 4.47 -22.47 -14.74
CA ALA A 460 5.46 -23.40 -14.19
C ALA A 460 6.73 -22.70 -13.67
N GLY A 461 7.24 -21.68 -14.38
CA GLY A 461 8.44 -20.93 -13.97
C GLY A 461 8.28 -20.11 -12.67
N SER A 462 7.05 -19.93 -12.18
CA SER A 462 6.75 -19.14 -10.98
C SER A 462 6.29 -19.97 -9.78
N ILE A 463 6.08 -21.27 -9.96
CA ILE A 463 5.46 -22.14 -8.95
C ILE A 463 6.28 -22.25 -7.67
N ASN A 464 7.61 -22.25 -7.77
CA ASN A 464 8.49 -22.32 -6.59
C ASN A 464 8.35 -21.09 -5.69
N GLY A 465 8.15 -19.91 -6.28
CA GLY A 465 7.88 -18.68 -5.52
C GLY A 465 6.51 -18.72 -4.82
N VAL A 466 5.50 -19.34 -5.47
CA VAL A 466 4.16 -19.55 -4.89
C VAL A 466 4.21 -20.54 -3.73
N MET A 467 4.82 -21.71 -3.95
CA MET A 467 4.92 -22.81 -2.97
C MET A 467 5.79 -22.47 -1.76
N SER A 468 6.76 -21.57 -1.92
CA SER A 468 7.55 -21.09 -0.78
C SER A 468 6.86 -19.98 0.02
N GLY A 469 5.74 -19.43 -0.47
CA GLY A 469 5.11 -18.24 0.11
C GLY A 469 5.82 -16.92 -0.23
N LYS A 470 6.98 -16.96 -0.89
CA LYS A 470 7.81 -15.78 -1.19
C LYS A 470 7.16 -14.84 -2.19
N HIS A 471 6.43 -15.36 -3.17
CA HIS A 471 5.62 -14.55 -4.08
C HIS A 471 4.24 -14.28 -3.45
N TYR A 472 4.23 -13.61 -2.28
CA TYR A 472 3.06 -13.49 -1.40
C TYR A 472 1.73 -13.23 -2.10
N ASN A 473 1.62 -12.17 -2.91
CA ASN A 473 0.38 -11.83 -3.60
C ASN A 473 -0.11 -12.96 -4.51
N ARG A 474 0.82 -13.66 -5.17
CA ARG A 474 0.50 -14.80 -6.03
C ARG A 474 0.15 -16.03 -5.19
N SER A 475 0.88 -16.30 -4.11
CA SER A 475 0.57 -17.38 -3.16
C SER A 475 -0.84 -17.27 -2.58
N VAL A 476 -1.19 -16.11 -2.03
CA VAL A 476 -2.51 -15.87 -1.44
C VAL A 476 -3.60 -15.96 -2.50
N ARG A 477 -3.37 -15.43 -3.71
CA ARG A 477 -4.32 -15.55 -4.83
C ARG A 477 -4.56 -17.02 -5.20
N SER A 478 -3.50 -17.79 -5.39
CA SER A 478 -3.58 -19.22 -5.73
C SER A 478 -4.34 -20.01 -4.67
N HIS A 479 -4.07 -19.78 -3.39
CA HIS A 479 -4.79 -20.45 -2.31
C HIS A 479 -6.28 -20.08 -2.26
N LYS A 480 -6.62 -18.80 -2.44
CA LYS A 480 -8.03 -18.33 -2.54
C LYS A 480 -8.79 -19.02 -3.67
N VAL A 481 -8.18 -19.08 -4.85
CA VAL A 481 -8.78 -19.67 -6.05
C VAL A 481 -9.02 -21.18 -5.87
N VAL A 482 -8.01 -21.91 -5.39
CA VAL A 482 -8.16 -23.36 -5.15
C VAL A 482 -9.13 -23.64 -4.00
N TYR A 483 -9.12 -22.83 -2.94
CA TYR A 483 -10.10 -22.93 -1.85
C TYR A 483 -11.53 -22.77 -2.35
N GLU A 484 -11.82 -21.72 -3.11
CA GLU A 484 -13.15 -21.50 -3.69
C GLU A 484 -13.57 -22.70 -4.57
N ALA A 485 -12.67 -23.18 -5.43
CA ALA A 485 -12.91 -24.32 -6.30
C ALA A 485 -13.29 -25.58 -5.52
N LEU A 486 -12.53 -25.91 -4.47
CA LEU A 486 -12.75 -27.10 -3.66
C LEU A 486 -14.00 -27.00 -2.79
N VAL A 487 -14.31 -25.83 -2.22
CA VAL A 487 -15.56 -25.62 -1.46
C VAL A 487 -16.78 -25.76 -2.38
N ARG A 488 -16.69 -25.30 -3.62
CA ARG A 488 -17.79 -25.47 -4.59
C ARG A 488 -17.99 -26.91 -5.04
N LEU A 489 -16.90 -27.67 -5.23
CA LEU A 489 -16.99 -29.11 -5.49
C LEU A 489 -17.58 -29.87 -4.31
N LEU A 490 -17.15 -29.53 -3.10
CA LEU A 490 -17.71 -30.07 -1.85
C LEU A 490 -19.21 -29.80 -1.79
N PHE A 491 -19.62 -28.55 -2.05
CA PHE A 491 -21.01 -28.16 -2.02
C PHE A 491 -21.85 -28.83 -3.10
N GLN A 492 -21.30 -29.01 -4.31
CA GLN A 492 -21.97 -29.78 -5.36
C GLN A 492 -22.24 -31.21 -4.92
N GLN A 493 -21.26 -31.87 -4.31
CA GLN A 493 -21.44 -33.24 -3.80
C GLN A 493 -22.46 -33.30 -2.66
N TYR A 494 -22.54 -32.26 -1.82
CA TYR A 494 -23.60 -32.13 -0.83
C TYR A 494 -24.98 -32.03 -1.50
N LEU A 495 -25.18 -31.16 -2.48
CA LEU A 495 -26.45 -31.05 -3.23
C LEU A 495 -26.84 -32.36 -3.94
N GLU A 496 -25.85 -33.10 -4.44
CA GLU A 496 -26.05 -34.43 -5.05
C GLU A 496 -26.55 -35.48 -4.05
N SER A 497 -26.28 -35.29 -2.75
CA SER A 497 -26.73 -36.19 -1.68
C SER A 497 -28.14 -35.91 -1.15
N LEU A 498 -28.69 -34.73 -1.46
CA LEU A 498 -30.02 -34.28 -1.01
C LEU A 498 -31.14 -34.85 -1.86
N THR A 499 -32.35 -34.91 -1.29
CA THR A 499 -33.57 -35.13 -2.07
C THR A 499 -33.85 -33.94 -3.01
N PRO A 500 -34.64 -34.11 -4.10
CA PRO A 500 -34.97 -33.01 -5.00
C PRO A 500 -35.57 -31.79 -4.30
N ALA A 501 -36.47 -32.00 -3.32
CA ALA A 501 -37.10 -30.91 -2.58
C ALA A 501 -36.10 -30.14 -1.70
N GLU A 502 -35.24 -30.84 -0.95
CA GLU A 502 -34.20 -30.21 -0.12
C GLU A 502 -33.15 -29.48 -0.97
N ARG A 503 -32.84 -30.03 -2.14
CA ARG A 503 -31.94 -29.39 -3.11
C ARG A 503 -32.54 -28.06 -3.59
N ASP A 504 -33.80 -28.07 -4.03
CA ASP A 504 -34.48 -26.86 -4.52
C ASP A 504 -34.54 -25.79 -3.43
N GLU A 505 -34.90 -26.17 -2.18
CA GLU A 505 -34.90 -25.25 -1.03
C GLU A 505 -33.50 -24.65 -0.78
N THR A 506 -32.46 -25.48 -0.81
CA THR A 506 -31.08 -25.05 -0.60
C THR A 506 -30.62 -24.09 -1.71
N VAL A 507 -30.95 -24.39 -2.97
CA VAL A 507 -30.62 -23.53 -4.11
C VAL A 507 -31.33 -22.19 -4.00
N THR A 508 -32.63 -22.17 -3.73
CA THR A 508 -33.39 -20.93 -3.54
C THR A 508 -32.84 -20.07 -2.40
N LEU A 509 -32.41 -20.68 -1.29
CA LEU A 509 -31.74 -19.93 -0.20
C LEU A 509 -30.47 -19.22 -0.68
N ILE A 510 -29.66 -19.88 -1.51
CA ILE A 510 -28.41 -19.34 -2.04
C ILE A 510 -28.66 -18.28 -3.11
N GLU A 511 -29.68 -18.46 -3.96
CA GLU A 511 -30.11 -17.47 -4.95
C GLU A 511 -30.51 -16.17 -4.25
N ASN A 512 -31.38 -16.25 -3.24
CA ASN A 512 -31.79 -15.09 -2.44
C ASN A 512 -30.57 -14.39 -1.79
N LEU A 513 -29.61 -15.18 -1.29
CA LEU A 513 -28.40 -14.65 -0.69
C LEU A 513 -27.51 -13.94 -1.73
N ALA A 514 -27.39 -14.51 -2.93
CA ALA A 514 -26.62 -13.92 -4.02
C ALA A 514 -27.26 -12.63 -4.55
N GLU A 515 -28.59 -12.59 -4.67
CA GLU A 515 -29.36 -11.42 -5.11
C GLU A 515 -29.30 -10.25 -4.13
N THR A 516 -29.20 -10.54 -2.83
CA THR A 516 -29.05 -9.49 -1.81
C THR A 516 -27.63 -8.95 -1.70
N PHE A 517 -26.62 -9.55 -2.33
CA PHE A 517 -25.28 -8.98 -2.31
C PHE A 517 -25.17 -7.72 -3.20
N PRO A 518 -24.52 -6.61 -2.77
CA PRO A 518 -23.91 -6.33 -1.47
C PRO A 518 -24.79 -5.40 -0.60
N SER A 519 -26.11 -5.59 -0.60
CA SER A 519 -27.05 -4.77 0.18
C SER A 519 -26.88 -4.95 1.69
N GLU A 520 -27.49 -4.05 2.47
CA GLU A 520 -27.47 -4.13 3.94
C GLU A 520 -28.14 -5.39 4.48
N ASP A 521 -29.03 -6.01 3.71
CA ASP A 521 -29.74 -7.25 4.07
C ASP A 521 -28.89 -8.51 3.95
N TYR A 522 -27.77 -8.45 3.21
CA TYR A 522 -26.91 -9.60 2.95
C TYR A 522 -26.38 -10.24 4.25
N LEU A 523 -25.76 -9.42 5.12
CA LEU A 523 -25.16 -9.95 6.34
C LEU A 523 -26.17 -10.45 7.38
N PRO A 524 -27.31 -9.78 7.62
CA PRO A 524 -28.42 -10.36 8.36
C PRO A 524 -28.85 -11.75 7.86
N GLN A 525 -28.89 -11.98 6.54
CA GLN A 525 -29.19 -13.30 5.98
C GLN A 525 -28.09 -14.34 6.24
N VAL A 526 -26.81 -13.96 6.08
CA VAL A 526 -25.67 -14.83 6.44
C VAL A 526 -25.70 -15.22 7.92
N MET A 527 -26.15 -14.32 8.79
CA MET A 527 -26.24 -14.57 10.23
C MET A 527 -27.56 -15.24 10.66
N SER A 528 -28.47 -15.52 9.73
CA SER A 528 -29.76 -16.14 10.03
C SER A 528 -29.65 -17.59 10.48
N GLU A 529 -30.67 -18.07 11.20
CA GLU A 529 -30.79 -19.48 11.60
C GLU A 529 -30.86 -20.42 10.39
N ASN A 530 -31.50 -20.00 9.29
CA ASN A 530 -31.60 -20.80 8.08
C ASN A 530 -30.22 -21.03 7.44
N PHE A 531 -29.40 -19.99 7.35
CA PHE A 531 -28.03 -20.15 6.88
C PHE A 531 -27.18 -20.98 7.84
N GLY A 532 -27.34 -20.79 9.16
CA GLY A 532 -26.68 -21.63 10.17
C GLY A 532 -27.04 -23.12 10.08
N LYS A 533 -28.29 -23.47 9.74
CA LYS A 533 -28.71 -24.86 9.48
C LYS A 533 -28.00 -25.43 8.26
N LEU A 534 -27.89 -24.65 7.18
CA LEU A 534 -27.17 -25.07 5.97
C LEU A 534 -25.67 -25.28 6.26
N GLU A 535 -25.02 -24.35 6.95
CA GLU A 535 -23.63 -24.46 7.38
C GLU A 535 -23.39 -25.76 8.16
N MET A 536 -24.23 -26.01 9.17
CA MET A 536 -24.14 -27.22 9.99
C MET A 536 -24.37 -28.50 9.17
N ALA A 537 -25.32 -28.50 8.24
CA ALA A 537 -25.59 -29.64 7.36
C ALA A 537 -24.40 -29.95 6.43
N VAL A 538 -23.80 -28.92 5.83
CA VAL A 538 -22.58 -29.06 5.01
C VAL A 538 -21.40 -29.56 5.85
N ALA A 539 -21.23 -29.07 7.08
CA ALA A 539 -20.19 -29.53 7.98
C ALA A 539 -20.36 -31.01 8.38
N MET A 540 -21.60 -31.43 8.70
CA MET A 540 -21.92 -32.83 9.02
C MET A 540 -21.68 -33.76 7.83
N PHE A 541 -22.09 -33.35 6.63
CA PHE A 541 -21.80 -34.08 5.39
C PHE A 541 -20.29 -34.23 5.17
N SER A 542 -19.54 -33.12 5.30
CA SER A 542 -18.09 -33.10 5.11
C SER A 542 -17.38 -34.06 6.07
N LYS A 543 -17.77 -34.07 7.34
CA LYS A 543 -17.22 -34.98 8.35
C LYS A 543 -17.52 -36.45 7.99
N SER A 544 -18.77 -36.75 7.63
CA SER A 544 -19.17 -38.11 7.27
C SER A 544 -18.41 -38.64 6.05
N GLU A 545 -18.19 -37.81 5.04
CA GLU A 545 -17.48 -38.21 3.82
C GLU A 545 -15.97 -38.32 4.03
N ALA A 546 -15.38 -37.47 4.87
CA ALA A 546 -13.97 -37.56 5.22
C ALA A 546 -13.63 -38.88 5.95
N GLU A 547 -14.52 -39.38 6.80
CA GLU A 547 -14.35 -40.68 7.48
C GLU A 547 -14.36 -41.87 6.51
N LYS A 548 -15.04 -41.74 5.36
CA LYS A 548 -15.18 -42.81 4.35
C LYS A 548 -14.15 -42.73 3.24
N LYS A 549 -13.68 -41.53 2.89
CA LYS A 549 -12.90 -41.27 1.66
C LYS A 549 -11.58 -40.56 2.00
N PRO A 550 -10.43 -41.27 1.95
CA PRO A 550 -9.12 -40.67 2.29
C PRO A 550 -8.73 -39.45 1.46
N THR A 551 -8.98 -39.48 0.14
CA THR A 551 -8.71 -38.34 -0.75
C THR A 551 -9.58 -37.12 -0.40
N PHE A 552 -10.83 -37.36 -0.02
CA PHE A 552 -11.72 -36.30 0.44
C PHE A 552 -11.21 -35.69 1.75
N ALA A 553 -10.81 -36.53 2.71
CA ALA A 553 -10.22 -36.08 3.98
C ALA A 553 -8.95 -35.25 3.77
N LEU A 554 -8.09 -35.64 2.81
CA LEU A 554 -6.89 -34.88 2.46
C LEU A 554 -7.23 -33.47 1.98
N TRP A 555 -8.12 -33.33 0.99
CA TRP A 555 -8.50 -32.02 0.47
C TRP A 555 -9.36 -31.20 1.45
N LEU A 556 -10.11 -31.85 2.34
CA LEU A 556 -10.79 -31.17 3.43
C LEU A 556 -9.79 -30.53 4.40
N ASN A 557 -8.66 -31.18 4.71
CA ASN A 557 -7.58 -30.56 5.48
C ASN A 557 -6.99 -29.34 4.74
N TYR A 558 -6.87 -29.39 3.40
CA TYR A 558 -6.43 -28.22 2.63
C TYR A 558 -7.40 -27.05 2.78
N ILE A 559 -8.71 -27.31 2.65
CA ILE A 559 -9.77 -26.31 2.86
C ILE A 559 -9.61 -25.68 4.25
N GLN A 560 -9.55 -26.50 5.30
CA GLN A 560 -9.41 -26.04 6.69
C GLN A 560 -8.15 -25.20 6.92
N MET A 561 -7.00 -25.58 6.35
CA MET A 561 -5.80 -24.75 6.46
C MET A 561 -5.97 -23.41 5.73
N VAL A 562 -6.56 -23.40 4.52
CA VAL A 562 -6.79 -22.14 3.81
C VAL A 562 -7.82 -21.26 4.54
N GLU A 563 -8.85 -21.83 5.17
CA GLU A 563 -9.78 -21.07 6.04
C GLU A 563 -9.00 -20.35 7.16
N VAL A 564 -8.06 -21.02 7.82
CA VAL A 564 -7.21 -20.39 8.84
C VAL A 564 -6.40 -19.22 8.25
N LEU A 565 -5.83 -19.39 7.05
CA LEU A 565 -5.15 -18.31 6.34
C LEU A 565 -6.11 -17.14 6.03
N LEU A 566 -7.32 -17.41 5.54
CA LEU A 566 -8.30 -16.37 5.19
C LEU A 566 -8.80 -15.63 6.43
N MET A 567 -9.04 -16.32 7.55
CA MET A 567 -9.38 -15.70 8.84
C MET A 567 -8.27 -14.77 9.31
N PHE A 568 -7.02 -15.21 9.24
CA PHE A 568 -5.87 -14.38 9.62
C PHE A 568 -5.74 -13.12 8.75
N LEU A 569 -5.93 -13.27 7.43
CA LEU A 569 -5.94 -12.14 6.51
C LEU A 569 -7.14 -11.21 6.74
N ARG A 570 -8.33 -11.76 6.98
CA ARG A 570 -9.55 -11.00 7.31
C ARG A 570 -9.35 -10.17 8.57
N ALA A 571 -8.80 -10.78 9.63
CA ALA A 571 -8.51 -10.10 10.88
C ALA A 571 -7.67 -8.83 10.66
N THR A 572 -6.60 -8.94 9.86
CA THR A 572 -5.77 -7.77 9.50
C THR A 572 -6.55 -6.75 8.67
N ARG A 573 -7.38 -7.19 7.72
CA ARG A 573 -8.10 -6.30 6.80
C ARG A 573 -9.24 -5.53 7.47
N GLU A 574 -9.87 -6.15 8.47
CA GLU A 574 -10.97 -5.60 9.28
C GLU A 574 -10.46 -4.93 10.58
N ASN A 575 -9.15 -5.00 10.87
CA ASN A 575 -8.56 -4.57 12.15
C ASN A 575 -9.20 -5.29 13.37
N ASP A 576 -9.54 -6.57 13.21
CA ASP A 576 -10.17 -7.42 14.23
C ASP A 576 -9.11 -8.18 15.04
N TRP A 577 -8.88 -7.72 16.28
CA TRP A 577 -7.87 -8.28 17.17
C TRP A 577 -8.20 -9.68 17.70
N ASP A 578 -9.46 -9.95 17.98
CA ASP A 578 -9.88 -11.22 18.56
C ASP A 578 -9.84 -12.33 17.52
N LEU A 579 -10.29 -12.04 16.28
CA LEU A 579 -10.12 -12.95 15.15
C LEU A 579 -8.63 -13.18 14.84
N HIS A 580 -7.78 -12.16 15.01
CA HIS A 580 -6.33 -12.30 14.82
C HIS A 580 -5.73 -13.33 15.80
N LEU A 581 -5.95 -13.16 17.11
CA LEU A 581 -5.43 -14.10 18.12
C LEU A 581 -6.02 -15.51 17.96
N SER A 582 -7.29 -15.58 17.58
CA SER A 582 -7.98 -16.83 17.26
C SER A 582 -7.35 -17.57 16.06
N ALA A 583 -7.07 -16.84 14.97
CA ALA A 583 -6.44 -17.41 13.78
C ALA A 583 -5.00 -17.83 14.07
N VAL A 584 -4.22 -17.03 14.82
CA VAL A 584 -2.88 -17.40 15.28
C VAL A 584 -2.92 -18.71 16.07
N ARG A 585 -3.85 -18.86 17.02
CA ARG A 585 -4.03 -20.11 17.79
C ARG A 585 -4.29 -21.32 16.89
N SER A 586 -5.02 -21.11 15.79
CA SER A 586 -5.34 -22.15 14.80
C SER A 586 -4.17 -22.45 13.86
N MET A 587 -3.26 -21.50 13.63
CA MET A 587 -2.03 -21.71 12.86
C MET A 587 -0.98 -22.53 13.61
N LEU A 588 -0.91 -22.41 14.95
CA LEU A 588 0.17 -23.03 15.75
C LEU A 588 0.31 -24.55 15.54
N PRO A 589 -0.76 -25.37 15.63
CA PRO A 589 -0.64 -26.82 15.42
C PRO A 589 -0.05 -27.18 14.05
N TRP A 590 -0.42 -26.43 13.01
CA TRP A 590 0.12 -26.61 11.67
C TRP A 590 1.59 -26.22 11.57
N PHE A 591 2.03 -25.16 12.27
CA PHE A 591 3.44 -24.83 12.34
C PHE A 591 4.26 -25.95 13.01
N PHE A 592 3.72 -26.60 14.05
CA PHE A 592 4.35 -27.79 14.63
C PHE A 592 4.37 -28.97 13.63
N ALA A 593 3.23 -29.28 13.02
CA ALA A 593 3.10 -30.40 12.08
C ALA A 593 3.99 -30.26 10.84
N THR A 594 4.28 -29.03 10.43
CA THR A 594 5.06 -28.71 9.23
C THR A 594 6.51 -28.33 9.52
N ASP A 595 7.00 -28.57 10.74
CA ASP A 595 8.39 -28.27 11.15
C ASP A 595 8.79 -26.80 10.93
N ARG A 596 7.83 -25.89 11.10
CA ARG A 596 8.08 -24.44 11.13
C ARG A 596 8.50 -24.04 12.54
N VAL A 597 9.56 -24.67 13.05
CA VAL A 597 9.98 -24.65 14.47
C VAL A 597 10.10 -23.24 15.06
N HIS A 598 10.52 -22.29 14.24
CA HIS A 598 10.66 -20.88 14.57
C HIS A 598 9.31 -20.23 14.91
N TYR A 599 8.36 -20.27 13.96
CA TYR A 599 7.00 -19.78 14.17
C TYR A 599 6.21 -20.63 15.16
N ALA A 600 6.47 -21.93 15.27
CA ALA A 600 5.87 -22.77 16.31
C ALA A 600 6.29 -22.29 17.70
N ARG A 601 7.59 -22.12 17.94
CA ARG A 601 8.12 -21.67 19.25
C ARG A 601 7.74 -20.23 19.58
N TYR A 602 8.11 -19.29 18.73
CA TYR A 602 7.91 -17.87 19.00
C TYR A 602 6.48 -17.42 18.77
N GLY A 603 5.72 -18.12 17.90
CA GLY A 603 4.28 -17.91 17.77
C GLY A 603 3.50 -18.33 19.01
N THR A 604 3.88 -19.44 19.68
CA THR A 604 3.28 -19.80 20.97
C THR A 604 3.56 -18.74 22.04
N ALA A 605 4.81 -18.26 22.13
CA ALA A 605 5.15 -17.19 23.07
C ALA A 605 4.39 -15.89 22.77
N TYR A 606 4.36 -15.49 21.49
CA TYR A 606 3.60 -14.35 21.01
C TYR A 606 2.12 -14.44 21.40
N TRP A 607 1.47 -15.57 21.10
CA TRP A 607 0.06 -15.77 21.40
C TRP A 607 -0.23 -15.65 22.91
N LEU A 608 0.59 -16.28 23.75
CA LEU A 608 0.42 -16.22 25.21
C LEU A 608 0.62 -14.80 25.76
N GLU A 609 1.65 -14.07 25.28
CA GLU A 609 1.89 -12.69 25.70
C GLU A 609 0.75 -11.76 25.27
N MET A 610 0.26 -11.89 24.03
CA MET A 610 -0.85 -11.06 23.55
C MET A 610 -2.16 -11.37 24.27
N LEU A 611 -2.40 -12.64 24.65
CA LEU A 611 -3.52 -12.97 25.52
C LEU A 611 -3.38 -12.29 26.89
N CYS A 612 -2.19 -12.25 27.47
CA CYS A 612 -1.96 -11.69 28.80
C CYS A 612 -1.63 -10.19 28.78
N ILE A 613 -1.98 -9.50 27.69
CA ILE A 613 -1.50 -8.15 27.46
C ILE A 613 -2.04 -7.13 28.47
N GLU A 614 -3.31 -7.24 28.86
CA GLU A 614 -3.90 -6.35 29.87
C GLU A 614 -3.30 -6.58 31.27
N THR A 615 -2.85 -7.81 31.56
CA THR A 615 -2.16 -8.12 32.83
C THR A 615 -0.73 -7.56 32.83
N SER A 616 -0.02 -7.70 31.71
CA SER A 616 1.39 -7.27 31.60
C SER A 616 1.55 -5.77 31.34
N HIS A 617 0.59 -5.16 30.63
CA HIS A 617 0.58 -3.76 30.23
C HIS A 617 -0.83 -3.15 30.44
N PRO A 618 -1.27 -2.93 31.70
CA PRO A 618 -2.64 -2.47 31.99
C PRO A 618 -2.99 -1.15 31.29
N GLY A 619 -4.14 -1.14 30.62
CA GLY A 619 -4.69 -0.02 29.85
C GLY A 619 -4.33 -0.01 28.36
N VAL A 620 -3.50 -0.92 27.87
CA VAL A 620 -3.03 -0.91 26.46
C VAL A 620 -3.99 -1.58 25.48
N THR A 621 -4.96 -2.36 25.97
CA THR A 621 -5.81 -3.20 25.12
C THR A 621 -6.60 -2.37 24.11
N ASP A 622 -7.23 -1.28 24.54
CA ASP A 622 -7.99 -0.38 23.66
C ASP A 622 -7.10 0.26 22.57
N ASP A 623 -5.87 0.61 22.94
CA ASP A 623 -4.90 1.22 22.03
C ASP A 623 -4.48 0.23 20.94
N ILE A 624 -4.25 -1.03 21.32
CA ILE A 624 -3.85 -2.07 20.37
C ILE A 624 -5.02 -2.47 19.49
N ILE A 625 -6.20 -2.76 20.04
CA ILE A 625 -7.37 -3.17 19.26
C ILE A 625 -7.69 -2.17 18.14
N LYS A 626 -7.53 -0.87 18.39
CA LYS A 626 -7.82 0.18 17.40
C LYS A 626 -6.66 0.45 16.42
N ASN A 627 -5.41 0.14 16.79
CA ASN A 627 -4.23 0.68 16.10
C ASN A 627 -3.16 -0.37 15.74
N TRP A 628 -3.47 -1.66 15.83
CA TRP A 628 -2.52 -2.74 15.52
C TRP A 628 -2.24 -2.93 14.03
N THR A 629 -3.06 -2.34 13.16
CA THR A 629 -2.89 -2.33 11.70
C THR A 629 -2.73 -0.90 11.15
N CYS A 630 -2.28 -0.80 9.91
CA CYS A 630 -2.14 0.47 9.19
C CYS A 630 -3.23 0.62 8.12
N GLN A 631 -4.03 1.69 8.22
CA GLN A 631 -5.03 2.05 7.22
C GLN A 631 -4.45 3.06 6.25
N ARG A 632 -4.43 2.73 4.96
CA ARG A 632 -3.74 3.54 3.94
C ARG A 632 -4.67 4.35 3.04
N GLN A 633 -5.98 4.12 3.12
CA GLN A 633 -6.98 4.79 2.28
C GLN A 633 -8.24 5.10 3.08
N THR A 634 -9.12 5.95 2.56
CA THR A 634 -10.37 6.37 3.22
C THR A 634 -11.63 5.82 2.54
N THR A 635 -11.47 5.09 1.43
CA THR A 635 -12.59 4.68 0.55
C THR A 635 -13.18 3.32 0.89
N HIS A 636 -12.39 2.40 1.44
CA HIS A 636 -12.84 1.02 1.68
C HIS A 636 -12.50 0.54 3.09
N GLY A 637 -13.46 -0.08 3.80
CA GLY A 637 -13.25 -0.59 5.17
C GLY A 637 -12.38 -1.86 5.24
N PHE A 638 -12.47 -2.76 4.26
CA PHE A 638 -11.68 -4.01 4.20
C PHE A 638 -10.27 -3.78 3.62
N SER A 639 -9.48 -2.92 4.24
CA SER A 639 -8.20 -2.48 3.62
C SER A 639 -7.06 -2.14 4.57
N SER A 640 -7.23 -2.43 5.85
CA SER A 640 -6.12 -2.36 6.80
C SER A 640 -5.00 -3.35 6.40
N THR A 641 -3.76 -2.94 6.65
CA THR A 641 -2.54 -3.63 6.20
C THR A 641 -1.61 -3.86 7.40
N ALA A 642 -0.96 -5.03 7.44
CA ALA A 642 0.01 -5.36 8.47
C ALA A 642 1.19 -4.38 8.49
N CYS A 643 1.71 -4.04 9.67
CA CYS A 643 2.76 -3.03 9.81
C CYS A 643 4.08 -3.42 9.11
N ASP A 644 4.48 -4.69 9.20
CA ASP A 644 5.66 -5.22 8.51
C ASP A 644 5.47 -5.22 6.98
N GLN A 645 4.25 -5.47 6.50
CA GLN A 645 3.93 -5.30 5.08
C GLN A 645 4.03 -3.83 4.63
N VAL A 646 3.58 -2.89 5.47
CA VAL A 646 3.71 -1.46 5.16
C VAL A 646 5.17 -1.07 5.07
N MET A 647 6.02 -1.54 5.97
CA MET A 647 7.46 -1.32 5.91
C MET A 647 8.08 -1.83 4.60
N GLU A 648 7.73 -3.05 4.19
CA GLU A 648 8.20 -3.62 2.92
C GLU A 648 7.74 -2.80 1.70
N GLN A 649 6.47 -2.37 1.70
CA GLN A 649 5.88 -1.61 0.59
C GLN A 649 6.28 -0.14 0.53
N THR A 650 6.85 0.40 1.60
CA THR A 650 7.19 1.82 1.75
C THR A 650 8.68 1.97 1.92
N TYR A 651 9.20 1.94 3.15
CA TYR A 651 10.62 2.18 3.44
C TYR A 651 11.55 1.30 2.60
N ASN A 652 11.40 -0.03 2.63
CA ASN A 652 12.30 -0.96 1.91
C ASN A 652 12.19 -0.79 0.39
N ARG A 653 10.97 -0.57 -0.13
CA ARG A 653 10.77 -0.33 -1.56
C ARG A 653 11.36 1.01 -1.99
N ASP A 654 11.05 2.08 -1.27
CA ASP A 654 11.49 3.44 -1.55
C ASP A 654 13.01 3.58 -1.43
N SER A 655 13.64 2.83 -0.54
CA SER A 655 15.09 2.81 -0.42
C SER A 655 15.75 2.10 -1.61
N LYS A 656 15.08 1.13 -2.24
CA LYS A 656 15.58 0.31 -3.36
C LYS A 656 15.22 0.82 -4.76
N VAL A 657 14.39 1.85 -4.90
CA VAL A 657 14.18 2.49 -6.22
C VAL A 657 15.37 3.36 -6.63
N ARG A 658 15.44 3.77 -7.90
CA ARG A 658 16.54 4.61 -8.42
C ARG A 658 16.65 5.97 -7.71
N GLY A 659 15.53 6.56 -7.27
CA GLY A 659 15.53 7.76 -6.43
C GLY A 659 15.66 7.50 -4.91
N GLY A 660 15.82 6.23 -4.54
CA GLY A 660 16.08 5.74 -3.20
C GLY A 660 17.53 5.92 -2.78
N LEU A 661 18.07 4.98 -2.02
CA LEU A 661 19.45 4.95 -1.54
C LEU A 661 20.44 4.29 -2.51
N VAL A 662 19.92 3.64 -3.57
CA VAL A 662 20.73 2.93 -4.57
C VAL A 662 21.80 3.84 -5.16
N GLY A 663 23.06 3.41 -5.10
CA GLY A 663 24.22 4.11 -5.67
C GLY A 663 24.91 5.11 -4.75
N PHE A 664 24.40 5.35 -3.53
CA PHE A 664 25.10 6.21 -2.55
C PHE A 664 24.99 5.74 -1.09
N THR A 665 24.58 4.49 -0.85
CA THR A 665 24.50 3.85 0.47
C THR A 665 25.77 4.06 1.32
N LEU A 666 26.96 3.95 0.71
CA LEU A 666 28.25 4.15 1.39
C LEU A 666 28.49 5.60 1.87
N ASN A 667 27.79 6.58 1.30
CA ASN A 667 27.84 7.96 1.77
C ASN A 667 26.80 8.17 2.88
N ARG A 668 27.22 7.92 4.13
CA ARG A 668 26.33 8.00 5.30
C ARG A 668 25.70 9.37 5.51
N GLY A 669 26.38 10.46 5.14
CA GLY A 669 25.79 11.80 5.15
C GLY A 669 24.66 11.96 4.14
N ALA A 670 24.81 11.37 2.95
CA ALA A 670 23.76 11.37 1.92
C ALA A 670 22.58 10.46 2.28
N VAL A 671 22.83 9.29 2.88
CA VAL A 671 21.79 8.41 3.43
C VAL A 671 21.00 9.13 4.52
N HIS A 672 21.70 9.75 5.48
CA HIS A 672 21.07 10.51 6.55
C HIS A 672 20.22 11.66 6.00
N ARG A 673 20.72 12.41 5.01
CA ARG A 673 19.93 13.44 4.32
C ARG A 673 18.66 12.88 3.66
N TRP A 674 18.78 11.75 2.97
CA TRP A 674 17.63 11.12 2.28
C TRP A 674 16.53 10.76 3.27
N ILE A 675 16.89 10.13 4.39
CA ILE A 675 15.94 9.72 5.44
C ILE A 675 15.28 10.94 6.06
N MET A 676 16.09 11.89 6.54
CA MET A 676 15.61 13.05 7.28
C MET A 676 14.78 14.02 6.43
N SER A 677 14.91 13.99 5.11
CA SER A 677 14.10 14.82 4.21
C SER A 677 12.92 14.08 3.57
N GLN A 678 12.81 12.75 3.72
CA GLN A 678 11.89 11.92 2.93
C GLN A 678 10.42 12.35 3.04
N ALA A 679 9.92 12.59 4.25
CA ALA A 679 8.53 12.96 4.47
C ALA A 679 8.17 14.27 3.73
N ASP A 680 9.04 15.27 3.82
CA ASP A 680 8.87 16.56 3.15
C ASP A 680 9.01 16.43 1.63
N ARG A 681 10.00 15.65 1.14
CA ARG A 681 10.17 15.38 -0.30
C ARG A 681 8.95 14.67 -0.88
N GLY A 682 8.40 13.69 -0.17
CA GLY A 682 7.18 13.00 -0.55
C GLY A 682 5.97 13.96 -0.60
N ALA A 683 5.83 14.84 0.38
CA ALA A 683 4.78 15.85 0.39
C ALA A 683 4.91 16.86 -0.77
N ILE A 684 6.14 17.32 -1.06
CA ILE A 684 6.43 18.20 -2.21
C ILE A 684 6.13 17.48 -3.53
N THR A 685 6.49 16.20 -3.64
CA THR A 685 6.19 15.37 -4.82
C THR A 685 4.69 15.23 -5.03
N ARG A 686 3.89 15.04 -3.97
CA ARG A 686 2.42 15.04 -4.06
C ARG A 686 1.87 16.37 -4.56
N GLN A 687 2.37 17.50 -4.06
CA GLN A 687 1.97 18.82 -4.59
C GLN A 687 2.30 18.97 -6.08
N CYS A 688 3.46 18.46 -6.52
CA CYS A 688 3.80 18.42 -7.94
C CYS A 688 2.78 17.60 -8.76
N LEU A 689 2.31 16.46 -8.24
CA LEU A 689 1.29 15.64 -8.89
C LEU A 689 -0.09 16.31 -8.91
N THR A 690 -0.45 17.02 -7.84
CA THR A 690 -1.67 17.84 -7.77
C THR A 690 -1.65 18.96 -8.81
N MET A 691 -0.51 19.66 -8.99
CA MET A 691 -0.36 20.66 -10.05
C MET A 691 -0.48 20.07 -11.46
N ALA A 692 -0.21 18.77 -11.62
CA ALA A 692 -0.33 18.05 -12.89
C ALA A 692 -1.72 17.45 -13.13
N ASP A 693 -2.69 17.67 -12.23
CA ASP A 693 -4.05 17.11 -12.30
C ASP A 693 -4.06 15.57 -12.44
N ASN A 694 -3.10 14.91 -11.76
CA ASN A 694 -2.90 13.46 -11.76
C ASN A 694 -3.32 12.79 -10.43
N SER A 695 -4.24 13.40 -9.68
CA SER A 695 -4.67 12.95 -8.34
C SER A 695 -5.41 11.61 -8.29
N SER A 696 -5.58 10.91 -9.41
CA SER A 696 -6.24 9.59 -9.48
C SER A 696 -5.35 8.39 -9.11
N HIS A 697 -4.07 8.61 -8.76
CA HIS A 697 -3.11 7.52 -8.49
C HIS A 697 -2.22 7.76 -7.26
N THR A 698 -2.79 7.92 -6.07
CA THR A 698 -2.04 7.78 -4.80
C THR A 698 -2.77 6.92 -3.80
#